data_AF-A0A369UX92-F1
#
_entry.id   AF-A0A369UX92-F1
#
_cell.length_a   1.000
_cell.length_b   1.000
_cell.length_c   1.000
_cell.angle_alpha   90.00
_cell.angle_beta   90.00
_cell.angle_gamma   90.00
#
_symmetry.space_group_name_H-M   'P 1'
#
loop_
_entity.id
_entity.type
_entity.pdbx_description
1 polymer ?
#
loop_
_entity_poly.entity_id
_entity_poly.type
_entity_poly.pdbx_seq_one_letter_code
_entity_poly.pdbx_strand_id
1 'polypeptide(L)'
;MYGGVKAAGRSVRTRLRDGVAASDPGLLRLTAGLRTVGAIALTLGVLASLGVDVKHLVAGAMAAMVATFAIREKELGPQAVTLALGLPVALASVSLSALLTSRVVLGDAVFVVLIFCAVFVRRFGDRGTALGLIGFQVYFVSLFVGAKVSGLPALWSAIAVAFASSAVVRFGVVPATPARILRRLRQAFRARLAQLIASQEELLDAGPDEIEKTLERLREGTARLHETALMIQSRLEEGTPDESTARLVQRRIADAEIAAERLGLLLLTARSAERADTLTLHLPGAPAPAVGHSPAPGEATDILRRDLGALRTLVLKSPAEARGTGVSHLRNRLLGYRDEENLPEATPAVQDVFRGIGESARAVMGLRIALDGPQDESDDSPATARSREELDAEDAAIDAGEEAAAEEEPTGLRRPTTRAAVQVAVGSSLAIVGGEFLSTQRWYWAVLTCWIVFINTASTGEILVKGYRRLLGTVLGVVAGIVLAGLVGNHTWTAFGLVLVLIFAMFYTAPLSYTLMSFFVTAMLGLLYTLLHTYSMSVLLLRVEETALGAACGIVAAALVLPIRTDRRTNELLGTVLERLTDVTEGAVDQLSGGPAADLLDTARELDQALGDLRAAVQPLTHPITPLRSRRNTAQYVVALLETCAYHARSLAATAELLPTHPSIAADPRLRGAVRRTVRNIEAIAAHVEDEDTVTEVETGPSIASLLEPDAAGTPRYGRITGRVLRHLERLDEAVVGLARPLGVAVRTPQR
;
A
#
# COMPACT_ATOMS: atom_id res chain seq x y z
N MET A 1 7.51 -5.52 -52.08
CA MET A 1 6.66 -4.35 -51.76
C MET A 1 5.58 -4.80 -50.78
N TYR A 2 5.96 -5.06 -49.53
CA TYR A 2 5.06 -5.56 -48.48
C TYR A 2 4.74 -4.40 -47.52
N GLY A 3 3.46 -4.06 -47.43
CA GLY A 3 2.95 -2.94 -46.65
C GLY A 3 3.07 -3.18 -45.15
N GLY A 4 3.80 -2.30 -44.47
CA GLY A 4 3.81 -2.23 -43.01
C GLY A 4 2.42 -1.89 -42.48
N VAL A 5 1.87 -2.78 -41.66
CA VAL A 5 0.67 -2.52 -40.87
C VAL A 5 1.03 -1.44 -39.85
N LYS A 6 0.62 -0.21 -40.16
CA LYS A 6 0.68 0.92 -39.22
C LYS A 6 -0.15 0.55 -37.99
N ALA A 7 0.51 0.49 -36.84
CA ALA A 7 -0.13 0.42 -35.54
C ALA A 7 -1.21 1.51 -35.45
N ALA A 8 -2.47 1.09 -35.34
CA ALA A 8 -3.60 1.99 -35.16
C ALA A 8 -3.33 2.87 -33.93
N GLY A 9 -3.11 4.16 -34.16
CA GLY A 9 -2.79 5.11 -33.10
C GLY A 9 -3.92 5.17 -32.09
N ARG A 10 -3.70 4.59 -30.90
CA ARG A 10 -4.59 4.79 -29.74
C ARG A 10 -4.79 6.30 -29.55
N SER A 11 -6.04 6.74 -29.45
CA SER A 11 -6.38 8.15 -29.27
C SER A 11 -5.57 8.77 -28.11
N VAL A 12 -5.19 10.04 -28.23
CA VAL A 12 -4.49 10.77 -27.15
C VAL A 12 -5.27 10.70 -25.83
N ARG A 13 -6.60 10.68 -25.91
CA ARG A 13 -7.50 10.57 -24.76
C ARG A 13 -7.41 9.22 -24.05
N THR A 14 -7.26 8.11 -24.77
CA THR A 14 -7.04 6.79 -24.17
C THR A 14 -5.66 6.70 -23.55
N ARG A 15 -4.61 7.21 -24.20
CA ARG A 15 -3.26 7.27 -23.59
C ARG A 15 -3.20 8.12 -22.32
N LEU A 16 -3.84 9.29 -22.30
CA LEU A 16 -3.94 10.14 -21.11
C LEU A 16 -4.76 9.46 -20.00
N ARG A 17 -5.87 8.79 -20.36
CA ARG A 17 -6.69 8.05 -19.40
C ARG A 17 -5.94 6.86 -18.82
N ASP A 18 -5.18 6.13 -19.63
CA ASP A 18 -4.35 5.01 -19.21
C ASP A 18 -3.19 5.49 -18.32
N GLY A 19 -2.57 6.64 -18.63
CA GLY A 19 -1.52 7.25 -17.81
C GLY A 19 -2.03 7.76 -16.45
N VAL A 20 -3.21 8.39 -16.43
CA VAL A 20 -3.87 8.82 -15.18
C VAL A 20 -4.33 7.61 -14.35
N ALA A 21 -4.88 6.57 -14.99
CA ALA A 21 -5.27 5.33 -14.30
C ALA A 21 -4.06 4.56 -13.76
N ALA A 22 -2.92 4.60 -14.47
CA ALA A 22 -1.66 4.04 -13.99
C ALA A 22 -1.13 4.79 -12.76
N SER A 23 -1.26 6.13 -12.74
CA SER A 23 -0.73 7.00 -11.69
C SER A 23 -1.65 7.12 -10.46
N ASP A 24 -2.97 7.00 -10.63
CA ASP A 24 -3.97 7.14 -9.58
C ASP A 24 -5.06 6.04 -9.73
N PRO A 25 -4.76 4.79 -9.29
CA PRO A 25 -5.72 3.70 -9.33
C PRO A 25 -6.97 4.07 -8.51
N GLY A 26 -8.15 3.88 -9.09
CA GLY A 26 -9.41 4.29 -8.44
C GLY A 26 -9.77 5.77 -8.59
N LEU A 27 -8.89 6.61 -9.16
CA LEU A 27 -9.00 8.08 -9.21
C LEU A 27 -9.19 8.70 -7.81
N LEU A 28 -8.63 8.07 -6.78
CA LEU A 28 -8.83 8.46 -5.40
C LEU A 28 -8.23 9.84 -5.13
N ARG A 29 -7.02 10.09 -5.64
CA ARG A 29 -6.30 11.35 -5.47
C ARG A 29 -6.95 12.48 -6.26
N LEU A 30 -7.34 12.20 -7.51
CA LEU A 30 -8.08 13.14 -8.36
C LEU A 30 -9.41 13.55 -7.71
N THR A 31 -10.15 12.58 -7.18
CA THR A 31 -11.43 12.84 -6.52
C THR A 31 -11.26 13.66 -5.25
N ALA A 32 -10.24 13.37 -4.43
CA ALA A 32 -9.91 14.15 -3.24
C ALA A 32 -9.54 15.60 -3.57
N GLY A 33 -8.70 15.80 -4.59
CA GLY A 33 -8.31 17.12 -5.08
C GLY A 33 -9.50 17.92 -5.61
N LEU A 34 -10.30 17.33 -6.51
CA LEU A 34 -11.48 17.97 -7.09
C LEU A 34 -12.53 18.35 -6.04
N ARG A 35 -12.78 17.48 -5.06
CA ARG A 35 -13.70 17.78 -3.95
C ARG A 35 -13.25 18.98 -3.16
N THR A 36 -11.97 19.03 -2.83
CA THR A 36 -11.44 20.10 -1.98
C THR A 36 -11.44 21.44 -2.71
N VAL A 37 -10.95 21.45 -3.95
CA VAL A 37 -10.97 22.66 -4.80
C VAL A 37 -12.39 23.11 -5.09
N GLY A 38 -13.29 22.17 -5.42
CA GLY A 38 -14.69 22.47 -5.66
C GLY A 38 -15.38 23.06 -4.43
N ALA A 39 -15.15 22.49 -3.25
CA ALA A 39 -15.71 23.00 -2.00
C ALA A 39 -15.20 24.42 -1.68
N ILE A 40 -13.91 24.67 -1.88
CA ILE A 40 -13.29 25.99 -1.66
C ILE A 40 -13.80 27.01 -2.67
N ALA A 41 -13.83 26.68 -3.95
CA ALA A 41 -14.33 27.55 -5.01
C ALA A 41 -15.81 27.90 -4.81
N LEU A 42 -16.64 26.92 -4.44
CA LEU A 42 -18.06 27.15 -4.13
C LEU A 42 -18.22 28.05 -2.91
N THR A 43 -17.46 27.79 -1.82
CA THR A 43 -17.47 28.62 -0.61
C THR A 43 -17.10 30.07 -0.93
N LEU A 44 -16.01 30.26 -1.67
CA LEU A 44 -15.53 31.59 -2.05
C LEU A 44 -16.51 32.31 -2.98
N GLY A 45 -17.11 31.60 -3.95
CA GLY A 45 -18.13 32.16 -4.83
C GLY A 45 -19.36 32.66 -4.07
N VAL A 46 -19.86 31.85 -3.12
CA VAL A 46 -21.01 32.24 -2.27
C VAL A 46 -20.65 33.43 -1.39
N LEU A 47 -19.52 33.38 -0.68
CA LEU A 47 -19.12 34.48 0.22
C LEU A 47 -18.78 35.77 -0.53
N ALA A 48 -18.18 35.68 -1.72
CA ALA A 48 -17.90 36.85 -2.55
C ALA A 48 -19.20 37.49 -3.06
N SER A 49 -20.21 36.69 -3.41
CA SER A 49 -21.52 37.20 -3.84
C SER A 49 -22.27 37.95 -2.72
N LEU A 50 -21.96 37.62 -1.46
CA LEU A 50 -22.47 38.29 -0.28
C LEU A 50 -21.65 39.53 0.12
N GLY A 51 -20.60 39.88 -0.64
CA GLY A 51 -19.77 41.06 -0.39
C GLY A 51 -18.96 40.99 0.91
N VAL A 52 -18.63 39.79 1.40
CA VAL A 52 -17.95 39.63 2.69
C VAL A 52 -16.46 39.98 2.58
N ASP A 53 -15.92 40.61 3.62
CA ASP A 53 -14.50 40.96 3.75
C ASP A 53 -13.53 39.80 3.46
N VAL A 54 -12.35 40.14 2.93
CA VAL A 54 -11.28 39.20 2.55
C VAL A 54 -10.90 38.25 3.70
N LYS A 55 -10.89 38.73 4.94
CA LYS A 55 -10.60 37.91 6.13
C LYS A 55 -11.56 36.72 6.29
N HIS A 56 -12.85 36.95 6.05
CA HIS A 56 -13.88 35.91 6.14
C HIS A 56 -13.85 34.99 4.92
N LEU A 57 -13.48 35.51 3.74
CA LEU A 57 -13.24 34.68 2.55
C LEU A 57 -12.13 33.65 2.82
N VAL A 58 -11.01 34.09 3.42
CA VAL A 58 -9.91 33.21 3.79
C VAL A 58 -10.34 32.21 4.88
N ALA A 59 -11.06 32.67 5.91
CA ALA A 59 -11.60 31.79 6.95
C ALA A 59 -12.51 30.68 6.36
N GLY A 60 -13.43 31.06 5.47
CA GLY A 60 -14.32 30.13 4.79
C GLY A 60 -13.58 29.14 3.90
N ALA A 61 -12.59 29.59 3.13
CA ALA A 61 -11.76 28.71 2.31
C ALA A 61 -10.98 27.68 3.15
N MET A 62 -10.36 28.11 4.25
CA MET A 62 -9.66 27.20 5.15
C MET A 62 -10.62 26.24 5.86
N ALA A 63 -11.80 26.71 6.28
CA ALA A 63 -12.83 25.85 6.87
C ALA A 63 -13.33 24.79 5.86
N ALA A 64 -13.52 25.15 4.59
CA ALA A 64 -13.93 24.22 3.53
C ALA A 64 -12.85 23.17 3.27
N MET A 65 -11.58 23.58 3.28
CA MET A 65 -10.44 22.68 3.19
C MET A 65 -10.44 21.66 4.35
N VAL A 66 -10.63 22.14 5.59
CA VAL A 66 -10.66 21.31 6.81
C VAL A 66 -11.84 20.34 6.79
N ALA A 67 -13.05 20.81 6.48
CA ALA A 67 -14.25 19.97 6.38
C ALA A 67 -14.14 18.89 5.29
N THR A 68 -13.36 19.16 4.24
CA THR A 68 -13.12 18.18 3.19
C THR A 68 -12.04 17.18 3.58
N PHE A 69 -10.93 17.62 4.17
CA PHE A 69 -9.81 16.74 4.51
C PHE A 69 -10.01 15.90 5.78
N ALA A 70 -10.72 16.42 6.78
CA ALA A 70 -10.83 15.76 8.09
C ALA A 70 -11.63 14.45 8.04
N ILE A 71 -12.61 14.37 7.15
CA ILE A 71 -13.55 13.24 7.08
C ILE A 71 -12.90 12.08 6.31
N ARG A 72 -12.63 10.99 7.04
CA ARG A 72 -11.95 9.79 6.55
C ARG A 72 -12.86 8.57 6.37
N GLU A 73 -14.04 8.59 7.01
CA GLU A 73 -15.02 7.50 6.93
C GLU A 73 -15.32 7.12 5.46
N LYS A 74 -15.47 5.82 5.19
CA LYS A 74 -15.61 5.29 3.82
C LYS A 74 -17.04 5.36 3.30
N GLU A 75 -18.02 5.20 4.18
CA GLU A 75 -19.44 5.19 3.85
C GLU A 75 -20.10 6.57 3.87
N LEU A 76 -21.14 6.76 3.05
CA LEU A 76 -21.82 8.06 2.92
C LEU A 76 -22.63 8.47 4.16
N GLY A 77 -23.28 7.52 4.84
CA GLY A 77 -24.09 7.78 6.03
C GLY A 77 -23.24 8.32 7.19
N PRO A 78 -22.22 7.58 7.65
CA PRO A 78 -21.27 8.04 8.64
C PRO A 78 -20.62 9.39 8.26
N GLN A 79 -20.18 9.55 7.01
CA GLN A 79 -19.60 10.82 6.52
C GLN A 79 -20.55 12.01 6.73
N ALA A 80 -21.85 11.84 6.46
CA ALA A 80 -22.84 12.89 6.64
C ALA A 80 -23.03 13.26 8.12
N VAL A 81 -23.06 12.24 9.00
CA VAL A 81 -23.13 12.45 10.47
C VAL A 81 -21.90 13.19 10.96
N THR A 82 -20.70 12.79 10.55
CA THR A 82 -19.45 13.43 10.96
C THR A 82 -19.34 14.86 10.44
N LEU A 83 -19.79 15.13 9.21
CA LEU A 83 -19.85 16.49 8.68
C LEU A 83 -20.83 17.37 9.47
N ALA A 84 -22.00 16.83 9.82
CA ALA A 84 -23.01 17.52 10.62
C ALA A 84 -22.53 17.80 12.04
N LEU A 85 -21.85 16.85 12.69
CA LEU A 85 -21.21 17.03 14.01
C LEU A 85 -19.96 17.92 13.95
N GLY A 86 -19.27 17.96 12.82
CA GLY A 86 -18.09 18.80 12.62
C GLY A 86 -18.41 20.29 12.67
N LEU A 87 -19.59 20.70 12.18
CA LEU A 87 -20.02 22.10 12.20
C LEU A 87 -20.13 22.68 13.63
N PRO A 88 -20.88 22.09 14.59
CA PRO A 88 -20.94 22.61 15.95
C PRO A 88 -19.57 22.56 16.65
N VAL A 89 -18.73 21.56 16.38
CA VAL A 89 -17.35 21.52 16.90
C VAL A 89 -16.51 22.69 16.35
N ALA A 90 -16.64 23.00 15.07
CA ALA A 90 -15.97 24.14 14.43
C ALA A 90 -16.44 25.47 15.03
N LEU A 91 -17.76 25.65 15.20
CA LEU A 91 -18.35 26.85 15.79
C LEU A 91 -17.95 27.02 17.26
N ALA A 92 -17.92 25.94 18.05
CA ALA A 92 -17.43 25.99 19.43
C ALA A 92 -15.95 26.37 19.48
N SER A 93 -15.12 25.80 18.61
CA SER A 93 -13.67 26.03 18.57
C SER A 93 -13.33 27.48 18.19
N VAL A 94 -13.98 28.03 17.15
CA VAL A 94 -13.76 29.44 16.75
C VAL A 94 -14.23 30.41 17.84
N SER A 95 -15.36 30.10 18.51
CA SER A 95 -15.91 30.93 19.59
C SER A 95 -15.00 30.93 20.81
N LEU A 96 -14.50 29.76 21.20
CA LEU A 96 -13.55 29.61 22.30
C LEU A 96 -12.26 30.40 22.03
N SER A 97 -11.71 30.31 20.82
CA SER A 97 -10.53 31.10 20.43
C SER A 97 -10.79 32.61 20.48
N ALA A 98 -11.92 33.08 19.95
CA ALA A 98 -12.23 34.51 19.91
C ALA A 98 -12.45 35.11 21.31
N LEU A 99 -13.04 34.34 22.24
CA LEU A 99 -13.22 34.76 23.63
C LEU A 99 -11.90 34.84 24.40
N LEU A 100 -10.95 33.95 24.09
CA LEU A 100 -9.66 33.86 24.78
C LEU A 100 -8.57 34.74 24.18
N THR A 101 -8.83 35.40 23.05
CA THR A 101 -7.86 36.28 22.36
C THR A 101 -7.35 37.42 23.26
N SER A 102 -8.13 37.85 24.26
CA SER A 102 -7.72 38.88 25.22
C SER A 102 -6.88 38.37 26.40
N ARG A 103 -6.83 37.04 26.62
CA ARG A 103 -6.13 36.39 27.75
C ARG A 103 -5.10 35.39 27.22
N VAL A 104 -3.96 35.90 26.74
CA VAL A 104 -2.92 35.12 26.03
C VAL A 104 -2.56 33.81 26.74
N VAL A 105 -2.12 33.86 28.01
CA VAL A 105 -1.71 32.66 28.78
C VAL A 105 -2.85 31.64 28.94
N LEU A 106 -4.08 32.10 29.15
CA LEU A 106 -5.24 31.21 29.26
C LEU A 106 -5.62 30.62 27.90
N GLY A 107 -5.50 31.41 26.84
CA GLY A 107 -5.67 30.96 25.46
C GLY A 107 -4.71 29.83 25.10
N ASP A 108 -3.42 29.99 25.43
CA ASP A 108 -2.39 28.99 25.15
C ASP A 108 -2.62 27.70 25.94
N ALA A 109 -2.95 27.81 27.23
CA ALA A 109 -3.28 26.66 28.06
C ALA A 109 -4.51 25.89 27.51
N VAL A 110 -5.57 26.60 27.13
CA VAL A 110 -6.76 26.00 26.51
C VAL A 110 -6.42 25.38 25.16
N PHE A 111 -5.53 25.99 24.38
CA PHE A 111 -5.11 25.44 23.10
C PHE A 111 -4.34 24.12 23.27
N VAL A 112 -3.47 24.00 24.28
CA VAL A 112 -2.80 22.75 24.64
C VAL A 112 -3.80 21.68 25.09
N VAL A 113 -4.82 22.06 25.88
CA VAL A 113 -5.90 21.13 26.28
C VAL A 113 -6.69 20.67 25.07
N LEU A 114 -7.04 21.57 24.15
CA LEU A 114 -7.74 21.25 22.92
C LEU A 114 -6.90 20.30 22.06
N ILE A 115 -5.60 20.55 21.96
CA ILE A 115 -4.63 19.68 21.30
C ILE A 115 -4.67 18.27 21.90
N PHE A 116 -4.52 18.16 23.22
CA PHE A 116 -4.61 16.87 23.91
C PHE A 116 -5.94 16.16 23.60
N CYS A 117 -7.07 16.85 23.76
CA CYS A 117 -8.40 16.30 23.50
C CYS A 117 -8.55 15.84 22.06
N ALA A 118 -8.10 16.62 21.08
CA ALA A 118 -8.22 16.31 19.65
C ALA A 118 -7.35 15.10 19.22
N VAL A 119 -6.27 14.79 19.93
CA VAL A 119 -5.54 13.52 19.75
C VAL A 119 -6.20 12.39 20.53
N PHE A 120 -6.65 12.65 21.76
CA PHE A 120 -7.25 11.66 22.64
C PHE A 120 -8.53 11.05 22.07
N VAL A 121 -9.39 11.87 21.45
CA VAL A 121 -10.64 11.39 20.82
C VAL A 121 -10.41 10.52 19.59
N ARG A 122 -9.19 10.45 19.04
CA ARG A 122 -8.85 9.52 17.94
C ARG A 122 -9.10 8.06 18.30
N ARG A 123 -9.17 7.74 19.60
CA ARG A 123 -9.56 6.40 20.11
C ARG A 123 -10.98 5.97 19.73
N PHE A 124 -11.85 6.91 19.34
CA PHE A 124 -13.22 6.64 18.89
C PHE A 124 -13.29 6.45 17.36
N GLY A 125 -12.22 5.89 16.77
CA GLY A 125 -12.11 5.62 15.34
C GLY A 125 -11.99 6.86 14.44
N ASP A 126 -12.40 6.70 13.18
CA ASP A 126 -12.30 7.73 12.14
C ASP A 126 -13.09 8.99 12.47
N ARG A 127 -14.28 8.85 13.07
CA ARG A 127 -15.12 9.99 13.47
C ARG A 127 -14.44 10.83 14.52
N GLY A 128 -13.91 10.21 15.57
CA GLY A 128 -13.16 10.91 16.61
C GLY A 128 -11.95 11.64 16.02
N THR A 129 -11.22 10.98 15.12
CA THR A 129 -10.09 11.58 14.40
C THR A 129 -10.50 12.79 13.57
N ALA A 130 -11.62 12.72 12.84
CA ALA A 130 -12.15 13.81 12.05
C ALA A 130 -12.56 15.01 12.91
N LEU A 131 -13.35 14.78 13.97
CA LEU A 131 -13.82 15.85 14.86
C LEU A 131 -12.67 16.54 15.60
N GLY A 132 -11.68 15.77 16.07
CA GLY A 132 -10.47 16.33 16.66
C GLY A 132 -9.69 17.21 15.68
N LEU A 133 -9.53 16.76 14.44
CA LEU A 133 -8.85 17.54 13.39
C LEU A 133 -9.62 18.81 13.03
N ILE A 134 -10.95 18.75 12.95
CA ILE A 134 -11.80 19.93 12.71
C ILE A 134 -11.64 20.93 13.85
N GLY A 135 -11.76 20.50 15.11
CA GLY A 135 -11.65 21.39 16.26
C GLY A 135 -10.30 22.11 16.32
N PHE A 136 -9.21 21.36 16.18
CA PHE A 136 -7.85 21.92 16.17
C PHE A 136 -7.61 22.87 14.99
N GLN A 137 -7.96 22.47 13.77
CA GLN A 137 -7.70 23.29 12.59
C GLN A 137 -8.58 24.54 12.54
N VAL A 138 -9.84 24.47 13.00
CA VAL A 138 -10.71 25.65 13.02
C VAL A 138 -10.31 26.62 14.14
N TYR A 139 -9.83 26.11 15.28
CA TYR A 139 -9.19 26.96 16.30
C TYR A 139 -7.97 27.69 15.72
N PHE A 140 -7.12 26.96 14.99
CA PHE A 140 -5.97 27.54 14.28
C PHE A 140 -6.38 28.61 13.25
N VAL A 141 -7.43 28.37 12.46
CA VAL A 141 -7.97 29.35 11.50
C VAL A 141 -8.41 30.64 12.22
N SER A 142 -9.01 30.50 13.39
CA SER A 142 -9.42 31.63 14.23
C SER A 142 -8.23 32.49 14.65
N LEU A 143 -7.14 31.86 15.11
CA LEU A 143 -5.88 32.56 15.44
C LEU A 143 -5.26 33.24 14.21
N PHE A 144 -5.24 32.55 13.07
CA PHE A 144 -4.65 33.06 11.83
C PHE A 144 -5.37 34.31 11.30
N VAL A 145 -6.71 34.32 11.36
CA VAL A 145 -7.53 35.46 10.88
C VAL A 145 -7.62 36.58 11.92
N GLY A 146 -7.29 36.30 13.18
CA GLY A 146 -7.40 37.23 14.29
C GLY A 146 -8.85 37.49 14.68
N ALA A 147 -9.62 36.42 14.88
CA ALA A 147 -11.04 36.49 15.22
C ALA A 147 -11.28 37.28 16.51
N LYS A 148 -12.27 38.18 16.47
CA LYS A 148 -12.74 38.94 17.64
C LYS A 148 -14.19 38.59 17.91
N VAL A 149 -14.61 38.76 19.16
CA VAL A 149 -16.00 38.50 19.59
C VAL A 149 -17.02 39.26 18.74
N SER A 150 -16.71 40.49 18.32
CA SER A 150 -17.58 41.30 17.46
C SER A 150 -17.75 40.76 16.03
N GLY A 151 -16.80 39.97 15.54
CA GLY A 151 -16.84 39.37 14.20
C GLY A 151 -17.37 37.93 14.18
N LEU A 152 -17.72 37.37 15.34
CA LEU A 152 -18.15 35.97 15.46
C LEU A 152 -19.35 35.61 14.58
N PRO A 153 -20.43 36.41 14.49
CA PRO A 153 -21.57 36.06 13.65
C PRO A 153 -21.20 35.89 12.17
N ALA A 154 -20.33 36.76 11.65
CA ALA A 154 -19.84 36.69 10.27
C ALA A 154 -18.88 35.50 10.06
N LEU A 155 -18.09 35.14 11.06
CA LEU A 155 -17.27 33.93 11.00
C LEU A 155 -18.11 32.65 11.07
N TRP A 156 -19.16 32.63 11.89
CA TRP A 156 -20.10 31.51 11.96
C TRP A 156 -20.80 31.28 10.63
N SER A 157 -21.28 32.35 9.97
CA SER A 157 -21.88 32.24 8.65
C SER A 157 -20.87 31.76 7.60
N ALA A 158 -19.63 32.28 7.61
CA ALA A 158 -18.58 31.82 6.71
C ALA A 158 -18.26 30.32 6.88
N ILE A 159 -18.14 29.84 8.12
CA ILE A 159 -17.91 28.42 8.42
C ILE A 159 -19.12 27.57 8.02
N ALA A 160 -20.35 28.03 8.29
CA ALA A 160 -21.56 27.32 7.89
C ALA A 160 -21.65 27.17 6.36
N VAL A 161 -21.36 28.24 5.62
CA VAL A 161 -21.29 28.19 4.15
C VAL A 161 -20.19 27.23 3.68
N ALA A 162 -19.05 27.20 4.35
CA ALA A 162 -17.96 26.27 4.03
C ALA A 162 -18.35 24.80 4.21
N PHE A 163 -19.01 24.45 5.32
CA PHE A 163 -19.50 23.10 5.59
C PHE A 163 -20.62 22.71 4.63
N ALA A 164 -21.57 23.61 4.35
CA ALA A 164 -22.62 23.40 3.36
C ALA A 164 -22.06 23.18 1.95
N SER A 165 -21.08 24.00 1.55
CA SER A 165 -20.40 23.87 0.26
C SER A 165 -19.62 22.55 0.17
N SER A 166 -18.95 22.15 1.25
CA SER A 166 -18.29 20.83 1.36
C SER A 166 -19.30 19.69 1.22
N ALA A 167 -20.48 19.78 1.84
CA ALA A 167 -21.55 18.79 1.70
C ALA A 167 -22.06 18.70 0.26
N VAL A 168 -22.38 19.84 -0.37
CA VAL A 168 -22.86 19.91 -1.76
C VAL A 168 -21.86 19.28 -2.72
N VAL A 169 -20.57 19.59 -2.57
CA VAL A 169 -19.55 19.06 -3.46
C VAL A 169 -19.28 17.58 -3.19
N ARG A 170 -19.24 17.16 -1.92
CA ARG A 170 -18.99 15.76 -1.52
C ARG A 170 -20.10 14.81 -1.94
N PHE A 171 -21.36 15.20 -1.75
CA PHE A 171 -22.53 14.34 -1.98
C PHE A 171 -23.23 14.59 -3.31
N GLY A 172 -23.17 15.82 -3.85
CA GLY A 172 -23.83 16.19 -5.11
C GLY A 172 -22.90 16.22 -6.32
N VAL A 173 -21.82 17.01 -6.28
CA VAL A 173 -20.97 17.29 -7.46
C VAL A 173 -19.99 16.16 -7.74
N VAL A 174 -19.30 15.67 -6.71
CA VAL A 174 -18.28 14.62 -6.82
C VAL A 174 -18.60 13.46 -5.86
N PRO A 175 -19.72 12.73 -6.06
CA PRO A 175 -20.08 11.59 -5.22
C PRO A 175 -19.12 10.43 -5.50
N ALA A 176 -18.46 9.96 -4.44
CA ALA A 176 -17.61 8.79 -4.45
C ALA A 176 -18.28 7.74 -3.58
N THR A 177 -19.11 6.90 -4.22
CA THR A 177 -19.72 5.76 -3.55
C THR A 177 -18.68 4.65 -3.41
N PRO A 178 -18.67 3.90 -2.29
CA PRO A 178 -17.78 2.76 -2.09
C PRO A 178 -17.79 1.79 -3.29
N ALA A 179 -18.99 1.47 -3.79
CA ALA A 179 -19.17 0.61 -4.96
C ALA A 179 -18.48 1.12 -6.23
N ARG A 180 -18.50 2.45 -6.50
CA ARG A 180 -17.81 3.03 -7.66
C ARG A 180 -16.29 2.99 -7.50
N ILE A 181 -15.79 3.27 -6.29
CA ILE A 181 -14.36 3.20 -5.99
C ILE A 181 -13.86 1.77 -6.18
N LEU A 182 -14.54 0.80 -5.56
CA LEU A 182 -14.19 -0.61 -5.65
C LEU A 182 -14.20 -1.11 -7.10
N ARG A 183 -15.22 -0.73 -7.89
CA ARG A 183 -15.27 -1.03 -9.33
C ARG A 183 -14.07 -0.45 -10.09
N ARG A 184 -13.65 0.78 -9.79
CA ARG A 184 -12.48 1.40 -10.44
C ARG A 184 -11.16 0.75 -10.00
N LEU A 185 -11.02 0.36 -8.74
CA LEU A 185 -9.85 -0.36 -8.26
C LEU A 185 -9.74 -1.75 -8.91
N ARG A 186 -10.86 -2.48 -9.01
CA ARG A 186 -10.95 -3.75 -9.75
C ARG A 186 -10.53 -3.59 -11.22
N GLN A 187 -10.98 -2.53 -11.89
CA GLN A 187 -10.56 -2.21 -13.27
C GLN A 187 -9.07 -1.86 -13.37
N ALA A 188 -8.54 -1.08 -12.41
CA ALA A 188 -7.12 -0.74 -12.35
C ALA A 188 -6.24 -1.99 -12.13
N PHE A 189 -6.69 -2.92 -11.27
CA PHE A 189 -6.03 -4.20 -11.04
C PHE A 189 -5.92 -5.01 -12.34
N ARG A 190 -7.04 -5.20 -13.06
CA ARG A 190 -7.03 -5.87 -14.38
C ARG A 190 -6.10 -5.20 -15.38
N ALA A 191 -6.09 -3.87 -15.44
CA ALA A 191 -5.21 -3.12 -16.32
C ALA A 191 -3.73 -3.32 -15.96
N ARG A 192 -3.37 -3.31 -14.67
CA ARG A 192 -2.00 -3.55 -14.18
C ARG A 192 -1.58 -5.01 -14.41
N LEU A 193 -2.46 -5.98 -14.21
CA LEU A 193 -2.22 -7.39 -14.52
C LEU A 193 -1.92 -7.57 -16.02
N ALA A 194 -2.70 -6.94 -16.89
CA ALA A 194 -2.47 -6.98 -18.33
C ALA A 194 -1.17 -6.27 -18.76
N GLN A 195 -0.74 -5.23 -18.02
CA GLN A 195 0.55 -4.56 -18.24
C GLN A 195 1.73 -5.44 -17.79
N LEU A 196 1.56 -6.18 -16.69
CA LEU A 196 2.54 -7.15 -16.22
C LEU A 196 2.73 -8.28 -17.24
N ILE A 197 1.63 -8.86 -17.74
CA ILE A 197 1.67 -9.89 -18.80
C ILE A 197 2.31 -9.33 -20.09
N ALA A 198 2.06 -8.07 -20.44
CA ALA A 198 2.72 -7.45 -21.59
C ALA A 198 4.23 -7.28 -21.38
N SER A 199 4.68 -7.00 -20.15
CA SER A 199 6.10 -6.91 -19.81
C SER A 199 6.76 -8.30 -19.81
N GLN A 200 6.00 -9.34 -19.47
CA GLN A 200 6.41 -10.75 -19.57
C GLN A 200 6.53 -11.21 -21.02
N GLU A 201 5.66 -10.72 -21.91
CA GLU A 201 5.78 -10.89 -23.36
C GLU A 201 7.05 -10.21 -23.88
N GLU A 202 7.33 -8.97 -23.47
CA GLU A 202 8.58 -8.26 -23.81
C GLU A 202 9.84 -9.02 -23.34
N LEU A 203 9.77 -9.70 -22.19
CA LEU A 203 10.88 -10.50 -21.66
C LEU A 203 11.27 -11.67 -22.59
N LEU A 204 10.31 -12.25 -23.31
CA LEU A 204 10.61 -13.30 -24.29
C LEU A 204 11.52 -12.78 -25.41
N ASP A 205 11.29 -11.54 -25.86
CA ASP A 205 11.96 -10.95 -27.01
C ASP A 205 13.18 -10.09 -26.63
N ALA A 206 13.38 -9.83 -25.33
CA ALA A 206 14.46 -8.96 -24.84
C ALA A 206 15.85 -9.49 -25.21
N GLY A 207 16.66 -8.62 -25.82
CA GLY A 207 18.10 -8.85 -26.05
C GLY A 207 18.93 -8.68 -24.77
N PRO A 208 20.22 -9.07 -24.78
CA PRO A 208 21.10 -9.01 -23.61
C PRO A 208 21.19 -7.61 -22.97
N ASP A 209 21.16 -6.55 -23.78
CA ASP A 209 21.24 -5.16 -23.30
C ASP A 209 19.89 -4.62 -22.76
N GLU A 210 18.77 -5.30 -23.06
CA GLU A 210 17.42 -4.85 -22.70
C GLU A 210 16.82 -5.63 -21.51
N ILE A 211 17.36 -6.81 -21.18
CA ILE A 211 16.85 -7.70 -20.13
C ILE A 211 16.81 -7.00 -18.77
N GLU A 212 17.85 -6.28 -18.38
CA GLU A 212 17.89 -5.58 -17.08
C GLU A 212 16.77 -4.54 -16.97
N LYS A 213 16.54 -3.78 -18.04
CA LYS A 213 15.46 -2.80 -18.12
C LYS A 213 14.08 -3.46 -18.10
N THR A 214 13.92 -4.59 -18.77
CA THR A 214 12.66 -5.35 -18.76
C THR A 214 12.40 -5.99 -17.40
N LEU A 215 13.44 -6.49 -16.73
CA LEU A 215 13.37 -6.99 -15.35
C LEU A 215 12.98 -5.87 -14.37
N GLU A 216 13.53 -4.67 -14.50
CA GLU A 216 13.09 -3.51 -13.71
C GLU A 216 11.61 -3.20 -13.92
N ARG A 217 11.11 -3.21 -15.18
CA ARG A 217 9.68 -3.04 -15.46
C ARG A 217 8.82 -4.14 -14.86
N LEU A 218 9.28 -5.39 -14.87
CA LEU A 218 8.59 -6.51 -14.24
C LEU A 218 8.49 -6.33 -12.73
N ARG A 219 9.60 -5.98 -12.07
CA ARG A 219 9.66 -5.67 -10.63
C ARG A 219 8.69 -4.54 -10.27
N GLU A 220 8.73 -3.44 -11.02
CA GLU A 220 7.79 -2.33 -10.85
C GLU A 220 6.33 -2.74 -11.11
N GLY A 221 6.10 -3.57 -12.12
CA GLY A 221 4.79 -4.09 -12.49
C GLY A 221 4.17 -4.93 -11.38
N THR A 222 4.93 -5.89 -10.83
CA THR A 222 4.52 -6.74 -9.70
C THR A 222 4.24 -5.90 -8.45
N ALA A 223 5.12 -4.97 -8.09
CA ALA A 223 4.91 -4.08 -6.95
C ALA A 223 3.65 -3.20 -7.11
N ARG A 224 3.38 -2.67 -8.32
CA ARG A 224 2.16 -1.90 -8.61
C ARG A 224 0.90 -2.78 -8.58
N LEU A 225 0.97 -4.03 -9.03
CA LEU A 225 -0.15 -4.94 -8.96
C LEU A 225 -0.54 -5.17 -7.50
N HIS A 226 0.45 -5.54 -6.67
CA HIS A 226 0.33 -5.75 -5.23
C HIS A 226 -0.21 -4.52 -4.48
N GLU A 227 0.29 -3.33 -4.80
CA GLU A 227 -0.24 -2.07 -4.25
C GLU A 227 -1.75 -1.93 -4.50
N THR A 228 -2.23 -2.36 -5.67
CA THR A 228 -3.65 -2.27 -6.02
C THR A 228 -4.48 -3.34 -5.32
N ALA A 229 -3.94 -4.55 -5.14
CA ALA A 229 -4.57 -5.59 -4.33
C ALA A 229 -4.78 -5.13 -2.88
N LEU A 230 -3.75 -4.56 -2.24
CA LEU A 230 -3.84 -4.00 -0.89
C LEU A 230 -4.87 -2.86 -0.81
N MET A 231 -4.96 -2.00 -1.84
CA MET A 231 -6.00 -0.97 -1.90
C MET A 231 -7.41 -1.56 -2.01
N ILE A 232 -7.59 -2.70 -2.67
CA ILE A 232 -8.88 -3.40 -2.75
C ILE A 232 -9.20 -4.03 -1.39
N GLN A 233 -8.25 -4.74 -0.78
CA GLN A 233 -8.39 -5.38 0.53
C GLN A 233 -8.84 -4.38 1.59
N SER A 234 -8.10 -3.28 1.79
CA SER A 234 -8.48 -2.25 2.77
C SER A 234 -9.89 -1.70 2.53
N ARG A 235 -10.39 -1.70 1.29
CA ARG A 235 -11.74 -1.22 0.98
C ARG A 235 -12.82 -2.26 1.24
N LEU A 236 -12.48 -3.54 1.20
CA LEU A 236 -13.38 -4.65 1.51
C LEU A 236 -13.53 -4.81 3.04
N GLU A 237 -12.42 -4.85 3.78
CA GLU A 237 -12.42 -5.00 5.25
C GLU A 237 -13.26 -3.93 5.97
N GLU A 238 -13.25 -2.70 5.47
CA GLU A 238 -13.91 -1.57 6.14
C GLU A 238 -15.22 -1.12 5.45
N GLY A 239 -15.70 -1.81 4.41
CA GLY A 239 -16.70 -1.23 3.50
C GLY A 239 -17.68 -2.17 2.82
N THR A 240 -17.63 -3.48 3.04
CA THR A 240 -18.63 -4.44 2.53
C THR A 240 -19.42 -5.07 3.67
N PRO A 241 -20.77 -5.04 3.63
CA PRO A 241 -21.61 -5.71 4.62
C PRO A 241 -21.63 -7.24 4.48
N ASP A 242 -21.04 -7.77 3.40
CA ASP A 242 -20.99 -9.20 3.09
C ASP A 242 -19.54 -9.70 3.13
N GLU A 243 -19.16 -10.28 4.26
CA GLU A 243 -17.80 -10.67 4.60
C GLU A 243 -17.30 -11.87 3.76
N SER A 244 -18.19 -12.77 3.35
CA SER A 244 -17.85 -13.88 2.46
C SER A 244 -17.45 -13.40 1.06
N THR A 245 -18.24 -12.51 0.44
CA THR A 245 -17.90 -11.90 -0.85
C THR A 245 -16.58 -11.13 -0.78
N ALA A 246 -16.28 -10.48 0.36
CA ALA A 246 -15.00 -9.81 0.58
C ALA A 246 -13.83 -10.80 0.58
N ARG A 247 -13.93 -11.89 1.36
CA ARG A 247 -12.93 -12.96 1.44
C ARG A 247 -12.69 -13.61 0.08
N LEU A 248 -13.76 -13.94 -0.64
CA LEU A 248 -13.71 -14.54 -1.96
C LEU A 248 -12.99 -13.61 -2.96
N VAL A 249 -13.39 -12.34 -3.04
CA VAL A 249 -12.74 -11.37 -3.93
C VAL A 249 -11.25 -11.20 -3.60
N GLN A 250 -10.89 -11.18 -2.32
CA GLN A 250 -9.51 -11.07 -1.88
C GLN A 250 -8.67 -12.29 -2.29
N ARG A 251 -9.18 -13.51 -2.07
CA ARG A 251 -8.52 -14.75 -2.49
C ARG A 251 -8.30 -14.78 -4.00
N ARG A 252 -9.31 -14.44 -4.80
CA ARG A 252 -9.19 -14.42 -6.27
C ARG A 252 -8.22 -13.36 -6.79
N ILE A 253 -8.08 -12.25 -6.07
CA ILE A 253 -7.06 -11.24 -6.38
C ILE A 253 -5.67 -11.83 -6.10
N ALA A 254 -5.45 -12.44 -4.93
CA ALA A 254 -4.18 -13.07 -4.58
C ALA A 254 -3.79 -14.19 -5.56
N ASP A 255 -4.73 -15.07 -5.93
CA ASP A 255 -4.51 -16.13 -6.93
C ASP A 255 -3.98 -15.56 -8.25
N ALA A 256 -4.57 -14.45 -8.71
CA ALA A 256 -4.16 -13.78 -9.95
C ALA A 256 -2.78 -13.12 -9.84
N GLU A 257 -2.41 -12.57 -8.68
CA GLU A 257 -1.05 -12.05 -8.44
C GLU A 257 -0.02 -13.17 -8.46
N ILE A 258 -0.26 -14.24 -7.71
CA ILE A 258 0.64 -15.39 -7.59
C ILE A 258 0.84 -16.06 -8.94
N ALA A 259 -0.24 -16.27 -9.70
CA ALA A 259 -0.15 -16.89 -11.02
C ALA A 259 0.65 -16.02 -12.00
N ALA A 260 0.44 -14.70 -11.98
CA ALA A 260 1.20 -13.77 -12.81
C ALA A 260 2.68 -13.75 -12.43
N GLU A 261 3.01 -13.71 -11.14
CA GLU A 261 4.39 -13.72 -10.67
C GLU A 261 5.11 -15.04 -11.02
N ARG A 262 4.44 -16.17 -10.79
CA ARG A 262 4.94 -17.50 -11.19
C ARG A 262 5.19 -17.57 -12.69
N LEU A 263 4.29 -17.03 -13.51
CA LEU A 263 4.49 -16.98 -14.97
C LEU A 263 5.77 -16.20 -15.33
N GLY A 264 6.05 -15.10 -14.64
CA GLY A 264 7.30 -14.34 -14.80
C GLY A 264 8.55 -15.16 -14.46
N LEU A 265 8.55 -15.90 -13.36
CA LEU A 265 9.65 -16.79 -12.96
C LEU A 265 9.88 -17.93 -13.95
N LEU A 266 8.80 -18.53 -14.46
CA LEU A 266 8.86 -19.61 -15.45
C LEU A 266 9.45 -19.10 -16.77
N LEU A 267 9.06 -17.91 -17.21
CA LEU A 267 9.62 -17.25 -18.40
C LEU A 267 11.11 -16.96 -18.25
N LEU A 268 11.53 -16.46 -17.08
CA LEU A 268 12.95 -16.26 -16.80
C LEU A 268 13.72 -17.58 -16.82
N THR A 269 13.19 -18.62 -16.19
CA THR A 269 13.79 -19.96 -16.16
C THR A 269 13.88 -20.59 -17.54
N ALA A 270 12.90 -20.36 -18.42
CA ALA A 270 12.93 -20.84 -19.80
C ALA A 270 13.96 -20.10 -20.66
N ARG A 271 14.37 -18.89 -20.26
CA ARG A 271 15.35 -18.05 -20.96
C ARG A 271 16.79 -18.24 -20.49
N SER A 272 17.00 -18.65 -19.24
CA SER A 272 18.32 -18.82 -18.65
C SER A 272 18.84 -20.27 -18.78
N ALA A 273 20.15 -20.45 -18.93
CA ALA A 273 20.77 -21.80 -18.89
C ALA A 273 20.81 -22.37 -17.46
N GLU A 274 20.86 -21.48 -16.46
CA GLU A 274 20.73 -21.79 -15.04
C GLU A 274 19.34 -21.40 -14.54
N ARG A 275 18.78 -22.14 -13.59
CA ARG A 275 17.43 -21.86 -13.06
C ARG A 275 17.44 -20.50 -12.32
N ALA A 276 16.60 -19.55 -12.76
CA ALA A 276 16.56 -18.21 -12.18
C ALA A 276 16.20 -18.25 -10.69
N ASP A 277 16.96 -17.51 -9.88
CA ASP A 277 16.70 -17.37 -8.44
C ASP A 277 15.47 -16.47 -8.22
N THR A 278 14.60 -16.81 -7.27
CA THR A 278 13.40 -16.02 -6.92
C THR A 278 13.79 -14.61 -6.47
N LEU A 279 14.95 -14.46 -5.82
CA LEU A 279 15.54 -13.17 -5.44
C LEU A 279 15.71 -12.20 -6.62
N THR A 280 15.82 -12.69 -7.86
CA THR A 280 15.95 -11.86 -9.07
C THR A 280 14.73 -10.96 -9.30
N LEU A 281 13.53 -11.39 -8.93
CA LEU A 281 12.30 -10.61 -9.10
C LEU A 281 11.94 -9.73 -7.89
N HIS A 282 12.56 -9.95 -6.73
CA HIS A 282 12.20 -9.23 -5.50
C HIS A 282 13.28 -8.23 -5.03
N LEU A 283 14.55 -8.45 -5.39
CA LEU A 283 15.65 -7.61 -4.91
C LEU A 283 16.04 -6.54 -5.95
N PRO A 284 15.95 -5.24 -5.62
CA PRO A 284 16.48 -4.17 -6.47
C PRO A 284 18.00 -4.31 -6.62
N GLY A 285 18.47 -4.46 -7.87
CA GLY A 285 19.89 -4.62 -8.18
C GLY A 285 20.44 -6.06 -8.08
N ALA A 286 19.59 -7.08 -7.90
CA ALA A 286 20.04 -8.45 -8.08
C ALA A 286 20.50 -8.69 -9.53
N PRO A 287 21.67 -9.34 -9.72
CA PRO A 287 22.24 -9.58 -11.05
C PRO A 287 21.28 -10.43 -11.88
N ALA A 288 21.10 -10.06 -13.14
CA ALA A 288 20.34 -10.89 -14.08
C ALA A 288 21.07 -12.25 -14.25
N PRO A 289 20.35 -13.37 -14.31
CA PRO A 289 20.96 -14.67 -14.56
C PRO A 289 21.71 -14.65 -15.89
N ALA A 290 22.85 -15.36 -15.95
CA ALA A 290 23.63 -15.47 -17.18
C ALA A 290 22.77 -16.06 -18.30
N VAL A 291 22.53 -15.26 -19.33
CA VAL A 291 21.66 -15.63 -20.44
C VAL A 291 22.36 -16.72 -21.25
N GLY A 292 21.82 -17.93 -21.20
CA GLY A 292 22.13 -18.95 -22.19
C GLY A 292 21.60 -18.52 -23.55
N HIS A 293 22.16 -19.07 -24.63
CA HIS A 293 21.72 -18.83 -26.01
C HIS A 293 20.19 -18.71 -26.07
N SER A 294 19.69 -17.58 -26.60
CA SER A 294 18.26 -17.34 -26.82
C SER A 294 17.62 -18.61 -27.37
N PRO A 295 16.47 -19.08 -26.84
CA PRO A 295 15.77 -20.20 -27.49
C PRO A 295 15.64 -19.81 -28.95
N ALA A 296 16.26 -20.62 -29.84
CA ALA A 296 16.25 -20.33 -31.26
C ALA A 296 14.80 -20.11 -31.69
N PRO A 297 14.47 -19.10 -32.53
CA PRO A 297 13.11 -18.83 -32.95
C PRO A 297 12.52 -20.12 -33.52
N GLY A 298 11.65 -20.74 -32.73
CA GLY A 298 11.01 -22.00 -33.01
C GLY A 298 9.50 -21.85 -32.85
N GLU A 299 8.76 -22.75 -33.47
CA GLU A 299 7.28 -22.72 -33.50
C GLU A 299 6.67 -22.58 -32.09
N ALA A 300 7.27 -23.20 -31.07
CA ALA A 300 6.85 -23.09 -29.67
C ALA A 300 6.95 -21.66 -29.10
N THR A 301 7.97 -20.87 -29.48
CA THR A 301 8.14 -19.49 -29.01
C THR A 301 7.11 -18.54 -29.65
N ASP A 302 6.74 -18.78 -30.91
CA ASP A 302 5.68 -18.03 -31.58
C ASP A 302 4.29 -18.36 -31.02
N ILE A 303 4.06 -19.63 -30.63
CA ILE A 303 2.85 -20.03 -29.92
C ILE A 303 2.81 -19.36 -28.54
N LEU A 304 3.92 -19.36 -27.78
CA LEU A 304 4.02 -18.65 -26.50
C LEU A 304 3.66 -17.17 -26.61
N ARG A 305 4.23 -16.45 -27.59
CA ARG A 305 3.93 -15.03 -27.83
C ARG A 305 2.44 -14.83 -28.09
N ARG A 306 1.86 -15.67 -28.95
CA ARG A 306 0.42 -15.64 -29.27
C ARG A 306 -0.45 -15.87 -28.04
N ASP A 307 -0.09 -16.83 -27.18
CA ASP A 307 -0.89 -17.21 -26.03
C ASP A 307 -0.74 -16.27 -24.83
N LEU A 308 0.42 -15.63 -24.65
CA LEU A 308 0.57 -14.48 -23.73
C LEU A 308 -0.30 -13.30 -24.19
N GLY A 309 -0.34 -13.01 -25.49
CA GLY A 309 -1.26 -12.03 -26.08
C GLY A 309 -2.73 -12.40 -25.89
N ALA A 310 -3.08 -13.69 -25.97
CA ALA A 310 -4.42 -14.20 -25.70
C ALA A 310 -4.81 -14.05 -24.22
N LEU A 311 -3.90 -14.39 -23.30
CA LEU A 311 -4.09 -14.23 -21.86
C LEU A 311 -4.29 -12.76 -21.49
N ARG A 312 -3.47 -11.86 -22.03
CA ARG A 312 -3.64 -10.41 -21.89
C ARG A 312 -5.01 -9.93 -22.38
N THR A 313 -5.48 -10.48 -23.50
CA THR A 313 -6.81 -10.16 -24.05
C THR A 313 -7.92 -10.66 -23.13
N LEU A 314 -7.76 -11.84 -22.53
CA LEU A 314 -8.70 -12.43 -21.57
C LEU A 314 -8.85 -11.57 -20.30
N VAL A 315 -7.75 -10.97 -19.84
CA VAL A 315 -7.71 -10.06 -18.67
C VAL A 315 -8.41 -8.72 -18.95
N LEU A 316 -8.21 -8.15 -20.15
CA LEU A 316 -8.70 -6.81 -20.48
C LEU A 316 -10.19 -6.77 -20.89
N LYS A 317 -10.74 -7.86 -21.43
CA LYS A 317 -12.12 -7.86 -21.94
C LYS A 317 -13.17 -7.79 -20.82
N SER A 318 -14.15 -6.91 -21.01
CA SER A 318 -15.33 -6.80 -20.15
C SER A 318 -16.29 -8.01 -20.35
N PRO A 319 -17.05 -8.45 -19.33
CA PRO A 319 -18.08 -9.48 -19.47
C PRO A 319 -19.07 -9.22 -20.61
N ALA A 320 -19.43 -7.95 -20.83
CA ALA A 320 -20.34 -7.56 -21.91
C ALA A 320 -19.73 -7.76 -23.31
N GLU A 321 -18.40 -7.66 -23.44
CA GLU A 321 -17.64 -7.90 -24.67
C GLU A 321 -17.16 -9.37 -24.79
N ALA A 322 -17.33 -10.15 -23.73
CA ALA A 322 -16.90 -11.53 -23.62
C ALA A 322 -17.97 -12.57 -23.97
N ARG A 323 -19.22 -12.16 -24.22
CA ARG A 323 -20.33 -13.03 -24.69
C ARG A 323 -20.17 -13.53 -26.14
N GLY A 324 -19.01 -13.31 -26.76
CA GLY A 324 -18.72 -13.81 -28.10
C GLY A 324 -17.93 -15.12 -28.03
N THR A 325 -18.28 -16.08 -28.89
CA THR A 325 -17.64 -17.40 -29.04
C THR A 325 -16.11 -17.34 -29.06
N GLY A 326 -15.51 -16.27 -29.58
CA GLY A 326 -14.05 -16.08 -29.63
C GLY A 326 -13.36 -16.02 -28.26
N VAL A 327 -14.01 -15.51 -27.19
CA VAL A 327 -13.40 -15.46 -25.85
C VAL A 327 -13.47 -16.83 -25.19
N SER A 328 -14.58 -17.55 -25.36
CA SER A 328 -14.74 -18.93 -24.90
C SER A 328 -13.67 -19.85 -25.51
N HIS A 329 -13.42 -19.73 -26.83
CA HIS A 329 -12.36 -20.48 -27.50
C HIS A 329 -10.95 -20.18 -26.96
N LEU A 330 -10.61 -18.91 -26.75
CA LEU A 330 -9.31 -18.54 -26.17
C LEU A 330 -9.16 -19.10 -24.76
N ARG A 331 -10.17 -18.91 -23.90
CA ARG A 331 -10.21 -19.42 -22.53
C ARG A 331 -10.04 -20.95 -22.49
N ASN A 332 -10.80 -21.67 -23.30
CA ASN A 332 -10.74 -23.13 -23.36
C ASN A 332 -9.35 -23.61 -23.82
N ARG A 333 -8.75 -22.96 -24.84
CA ARG A 333 -7.40 -23.29 -25.30
C ARG A 333 -6.36 -23.10 -24.20
N LEU A 334 -6.38 -21.94 -23.52
CA LEU A 334 -5.37 -21.64 -22.49
C LEU A 334 -5.50 -22.56 -21.28
N LEU A 335 -6.73 -22.88 -20.85
CA LEU A 335 -6.96 -23.80 -19.74
C LEU A 335 -6.55 -25.23 -20.06
N GLY A 336 -6.65 -25.65 -21.32
CA GLY A 336 -6.17 -26.97 -21.77
C GLY A 336 -4.71 -27.23 -21.39
N TYR A 337 -3.84 -26.21 -21.42
CA TYR A 337 -2.43 -26.36 -21.04
C TYR A 337 -2.23 -26.76 -19.57
N ARG A 338 -3.17 -26.45 -18.68
CA ARG A 338 -3.12 -26.86 -17.27
C ARG A 338 -3.29 -28.37 -17.14
N ASP A 339 -4.17 -28.95 -17.96
CA ASP A 339 -4.50 -30.38 -17.99
C ASP A 339 -3.64 -31.18 -18.97
N GLU A 340 -2.53 -30.58 -19.42
CA GLU A 340 -1.61 -31.12 -20.41
C GLU A 340 -2.22 -31.37 -21.80
N GLU A 341 -3.36 -30.75 -22.11
CA GLU A 341 -4.00 -30.82 -23.41
C GLU A 341 -3.29 -29.89 -24.42
N ASN A 342 -2.98 -30.42 -25.61
CA ASN A 342 -2.38 -29.68 -26.72
C ASN A 342 -1.04 -28.97 -26.40
N LEU A 343 -0.27 -29.48 -25.43
CA LEU A 343 1.07 -28.99 -25.10
C LEU A 343 2.02 -29.13 -26.30
N PRO A 344 2.66 -28.04 -26.77
CA PRO A 344 3.65 -28.12 -27.83
C PRO A 344 4.89 -28.94 -27.42
N GLU A 345 5.51 -29.63 -28.38
CA GLU A 345 6.80 -30.27 -28.19
C GLU A 345 7.89 -29.20 -28.01
N ALA A 346 8.43 -29.10 -26.80
CA ALA A 346 9.42 -28.11 -26.43
C ALA A 346 10.25 -28.60 -25.24
N THR A 347 11.25 -27.80 -24.83
CA THR A 347 12.03 -28.10 -23.62
C THR A 347 11.12 -28.14 -22.38
N PRO A 348 11.45 -28.91 -21.33
CA PRO A 348 10.65 -28.97 -20.11
C PRO A 348 10.36 -27.60 -19.50
N ALA A 349 11.33 -26.67 -19.56
CA ALA A 349 11.16 -25.31 -19.07
C ALA A 349 10.12 -24.51 -19.88
N VAL A 350 10.09 -24.67 -21.21
CA VAL A 350 9.08 -24.03 -22.08
C VAL A 350 7.70 -24.66 -21.88
N GLN A 351 7.62 -25.98 -21.69
CA GLN A 351 6.36 -26.65 -21.34
C GLN A 351 5.82 -26.19 -19.97
N ASP A 352 6.69 -25.92 -19.00
CA ASP A 352 6.27 -25.35 -17.72
C ASP A 352 5.69 -23.94 -17.88
N VAL A 353 6.20 -23.13 -18.83
CA VAL A 353 5.59 -21.82 -19.15
C VAL A 353 4.17 -21.99 -19.70
N PHE A 354 3.92 -22.96 -20.59
CA PHE A 354 2.57 -23.25 -21.07
C PHE A 354 1.62 -23.65 -19.94
N ARG A 355 2.06 -24.50 -19.01
CA ARG A 355 1.29 -24.82 -17.79
C ARG A 355 1.02 -23.57 -16.96
N GLY A 356 2.01 -22.70 -16.79
CA GLY A 356 1.87 -21.41 -16.10
C GLY A 356 0.87 -20.46 -16.77
N ILE A 357 0.76 -20.47 -18.10
CA ILE A 357 -0.28 -19.75 -18.85
C ILE A 357 -1.67 -20.32 -18.53
N GLY A 358 -1.79 -21.65 -18.43
CA GLY A 358 -3.04 -22.31 -18.01
C GLY A 358 -3.44 -22.01 -16.56
N GLU A 359 -2.49 -22.05 -15.62
CA GLU A 359 -2.70 -21.62 -14.23
C GLU A 359 -3.13 -20.15 -14.15
N SER A 360 -2.51 -19.27 -14.94
CA SER A 360 -2.90 -17.86 -15.05
C SER A 360 -4.29 -17.67 -15.65
N ALA A 361 -4.66 -18.48 -16.64
CA ALA A 361 -6.01 -18.46 -17.22
C ALA A 361 -7.08 -18.89 -16.21
N ARG A 362 -6.80 -19.88 -15.34
CA ARG A 362 -7.68 -20.28 -14.22
C ARG A 362 -7.84 -19.14 -13.22
N ALA A 363 -6.75 -18.52 -12.79
CA ALA A 363 -6.81 -17.42 -11.84
C ALA A 363 -7.60 -16.22 -12.39
N VAL A 364 -7.43 -15.91 -13.69
CA VAL A 364 -8.22 -14.87 -14.38
C VAL A 364 -9.70 -15.26 -14.49
N MET A 365 -10.04 -16.54 -14.67
CA MET A 365 -11.42 -17.03 -14.64
C MET A 365 -12.05 -16.83 -13.25
N GLY A 366 -11.39 -17.29 -12.17
CA GLY A 366 -11.88 -17.10 -10.80
C GLY A 366 -12.06 -15.62 -10.44
N LEU A 367 -11.08 -14.78 -10.81
CA LEU A 367 -11.18 -13.33 -10.66
C LEU A 367 -12.38 -12.73 -11.42
N ARG A 368 -12.74 -13.28 -12.59
CA ARG A 368 -13.91 -12.80 -13.34
C ARG A 368 -15.22 -13.23 -12.68
N ILE A 369 -15.30 -14.47 -12.19
CA ILE A 369 -16.48 -14.98 -11.47
C ILE A 369 -16.72 -14.12 -10.22
N ALA A 370 -15.68 -13.91 -9.40
CA ALA A 370 -15.77 -13.11 -8.17
C ALA A 370 -16.15 -11.63 -8.40
N LEU A 371 -15.65 -11.03 -9.47
CA LEU A 371 -15.80 -9.59 -9.71
C LEU A 371 -17.04 -9.25 -10.54
N ASP A 372 -17.42 -10.11 -11.47
CA ASP A 372 -18.45 -9.86 -12.47
C ASP A 372 -19.67 -10.81 -12.37
N GLY A 373 -19.60 -11.83 -11.51
CA GLY A 373 -20.63 -12.85 -11.35
C GLY A 373 -20.52 -14.02 -12.35
N PRO A 374 -21.52 -14.92 -12.36
CA PRO A 374 -21.54 -16.11 -13.20
C PRO A 374 -21.27 -15.79 -14.68
N GLN A 375 -20.37 -16.56 -15.29
CA GLN A 375 -20.00 -16.42 -16.71
C GLN A 375 -20.81 -17.40 -17.57
N ASP A 376 -20.90 -17.13 -18.88
CA ASP A 376 -21.51 -18.05 -19.85
C ASP A 376 -20.79 -19.42 -19.87
N GLU A 377 -21.59 -20.48 -19.82
CA GLU A 377 -21.19 -21.89 -19.69
C GLU A 377 -21.45 -22.69 -20.97
N SER A 378 -22.19 -22.13 -21.93
CA SER A 378 -22.67 -22.85 -23.12
C SER A 378 -21.57 -23.42 -24.01
N ASP A 379 -20.39 -22.80 -24.01
CA ASP A 379 -19.21 -23.18 -24.81
C ASP A 379 -18.05 -23.72 -23.94
N ASP A 380 -18.30 -24.22 -22.72
CA ASP A 380 -17.23 -24.71 -21.85
C ASP A 380 -16.65 -26.05 -22.35
N SER A 381 -15.32 -26.13 -22.47
CA SER A 381 -14.63 -27.40 -22.68
C SER A 381 -14.62 -28.23 -21.38
N PRO A 382 -14.34 -29.55 -21.41
CA PRO A 382 -14.24 -30.36 -20.19
C PRO A 382 -13.21 -29.83 -19.18
N ALA A 383 -12.08 -29.31 -19.64
CA ALA A 383 -11.07 -28.64 -18.80
C ALA A 383 -11.61 -27.34 -18.16
N THR A 384 -12.41 -26.58 -18.91
CA THR A 384 -13.07 -25.34 -18.45
C THR A 384 -14.13 -25.65 -17.39
N ALA A 385 -14.96 -26.67 -17.62
CA ALA A 385 -16.00 -27.11 -16.69
C ALA A 385 -15.40 -27.61 -15.38
N ARG A 386 -14.39 -28.49 -15.43
CA ARG A 386 -13.65 -28.93 -14.23
C ARG A 386 -13.02 -27.77 -13.47
N SER A 387 -12.37 -26.85 -14.19
CA SER A 387 -11.76 -25.69 -13.55
C SER A 387 -12.80 -24.82 -12.83
N ARG A 388 -14.01 -24.70 -13.38
CA ARG A 388 -15.14 -23.99 -12.75
C ARG A 388 -15.69 -24.75 -11.55
N GLU A 389 -15.95 -26.05 -11.67
CA GLU A 389 -16.42 -26.88 -10.55
C GLU A 389 -15.45 -26.83 -9.37
N GLU A 390 -14.14 -26.85 -9.63
CA GLU A 390 -13.12 -26.66 -8.60
C GLU A 390 -13.21 -25.26 -7.96
N LEU A 391 -13.47 -24.20 -8.74
CA LEU A 391 -13.62 -22.84 -8.19
C LEU A 391 -14.90 -22.71 -7.36
N ASP A 392 -16.01 -23.32 -7.81
CA ASP A 392 -17.28 -23.33 -7.08
C ASP A 392 -17.17 -24.14 -5.77
N ALA A 393 -16.41 -25.24 -5.79
CA ALA A 393 -16.10 -26.03 -4.59
C ALA A 393 -15.21 -25.26 -3.60
N GLU A 394 -14.20 -24.52 -4.11
CA GLU A 394 -13.39 -23.61 -3.29
C GLU A 394 -14.23 -22.49 -2.69
N ASP A 395 -15.11 -21.87 -3.49
CA ASP A 395 -15.99 -20.78 -3.04
C ASP A 395 -16.97 -21.26 -1.95
N ALA A 396 -17.52 -22.47 -2.09
CA ALA A 396 -18.37 -23.10 -1.09
C ALA A 396 -17.62 -23.44 0.22
N ALA A 397 -16.31 -23.75 0.15
CA ALA A 397 -15.48 -23.97 1.32
C ALA A 397 -15.19 -22.66 2.07
N ILE A 398 -15.02 -21.55 1.35
CA ILE A 398 -14.78 -20.20 1.94
C ILE A 398 -16.01 -19.71 2.71
N ASP A 399 -17.21 -19.98 2.20
CA ASP A 399 -18.48 -19.65 2.89
C ASP A 399 -18.66 -20.43 4.20
N ALA A 400 -17.96 -21.57 4.36
CA ALA A 400 -18.02 -22.42 5.55
C ALA A 400 -16.98 -22.06 6.63
N GLY A 401 -16.12 -21.05 6.40
CA GLY A 401 -15.10 -20.60 7.35
C GLY A 401 -15.65 -19.67 8.43
N GLU A 402 -15.61 -20.14 9.68
CA GLU A 402 -16.04 -19.46 10.92
C GLU A 402 -15.29 -18.14 11.24
N GLU A 403 -15.92 -17.39 12.15
CA GLU A 403 -15.60 -16.07 12.69
C GLU A 403 -14.20 -15.97 13.33
N ALA A 404 -13.36 -15.05 12.84
CA ALA A 404 -12.13 -14.68 13.54
C ALA A 404 -12.43 -13.69 14.67
N ALA A 405 -11.93 -14.02 15.85
CA ALA A 405 -12.06 -13.27 17.09
C ALA A 405 -11.54 -11.83 16.97
N ALA A 406 -12.32 -10.87 17.45
CA ALA A 406 -11.87 -9.49 17.63
C ALA A 406 -10.77 -9.44 18.69
N GLU A 407 -9.56 -9.06 18.29
CA GLU A 407 -8.44 -8.82 19.20
C GLU A 407 -8.80 -7.76 20.25
N GLU A 408 -8.54 -8.06 21.52
CA GLU A 408 -8.75 -7.13 22.64
C GLU A 408 -7.76 -5.96 22.56
N GLU A 409 -8.25 -4.78 22.21
CA GLU A 409 -7.43 -3.56 22.19
C GLU A 409 -6.86 -3.25 23.59
N PRO A 410 -5.53 -3.11 23.74
CA PRO A 410 -4.89 -2.89 25.04
C PRO A 410 -5.46 -1.66 25.75
N THR A 411 -5.66 -1.70 27.07
CA THR A 411 -6.31 -0.62 27.83
C THR A 411 -5.32 0.28 28.58
N GLY A 412 -5.75 1.50 28.97
CA GLY A 412 -4.98 2.41 29.83
C GLY A 412 -3.89 3.25 29.15
N LEU A 413 -2.85 3.62 29.90
CA LEU A 413 -1.72 4.46 29.44
C LEU A 413 -0.82 3.78 28.39
N ARG A 414 -1.00 2.46 28.21
CA ARG A 414 -0.32 1.68 27.16
C ARG A 414 -0.94 1.89 25.78
N ARG A 415 -2.18 2.41 25.69
CA ARG A 415 -2.81 2.75 24.41
C ARG A 415 -1.97 3.77 23.62
N PRO A 416 -1.65 3.49 22.35
CA PRO A 416 -0.90 4.41 21.50
C PRO A 416 -1.51 5.81 21.40
N THR A 417 -2.85 5.91 21.41
CA THR A 417 -3.60 7.17 21.28
C THR A 417 -3.45 8.07 22.50
N THR A 418 -3.57 7.52 23.72
CA THR A 418 -3.38 8.28 24.97
C THR A 418 -1.94 8.78 25.10
N ARG A 419 -0.97 7.92 24.76
CA ARG A 419 0.45 8.29 24.77
C ARG A 419 0.76 9.40 23.75
N ALA A 420 0.29 9.24 22.51
CA ALA A 420 0.45 10.26 21.48
C ALA A 420 -0.20 11.59 21.89
N ALA A 421 -1.35 11.57 22.58
CA ALA A 421 -1.97 12.80 23.08
C ALA A 421 -1.08 13.53 24.09
N VAL A 422 -0.44 12.82 25.01
CA VAL A 422 0.53 13.41 25.96
C VAL A 422 1.76 13.94 25.23
N GLN A 423 2.36 13.16 24.33
CA GLN A 423 3.54 13.57 23.57
C GLN A 423 3.27 14.83 22.73
N VAL A 424 2.17 14.86 22.00
CA VAL A 424 1.77 16.00 21.18
C VAL A 424 1.49 17.22 22.05
N ALA A 425 0.82 17.07 23.19
CA ALA A 425 0.56 18.17 24.10
C ALA A 425 1.86 18.77 24.64
N VAL A 426 2.79 17.94 25.13
CA VAL A 426 4.09 18.41 25.63
C VAL A 426 4.92 19.06 24.51
N GLY A 427 5.02 18.41 23.35
CA GLY A 427 5.73 18.97 22.19
C GLY A 427 5.13 20.29 21.71
N SER A 428 3.80 20.41 21.74
CA SER A 428 3.09 21.64 21.39
C SER A 428 3.35 22.74 22.42
N SER A 429 3.35 22.43 23.72
CA SER A 429 3.73 23.40 24.77
C SER A 429 5.15 23.92 24.58
N LEU A 430 6.11 23.03 24.26
CA LEU A 430 7.48 23.44 23.93
C LEU A 430 7.53 24.33 22.67
N ALA A 431 6.71 24.02 21.66
CA ALA A 431 6.62 24.81 20.44
C ALA A 431 5.93 26.17 20.65
N ILE A 432 5.00 26.30 21.59
CA ILE A 432 4.41 27.59 22.00
C ILE A 432 5.52 28.44 22.61
N VAL A 433 6.17 27.93 23.67
CA VAL A 433 7.21 28.67 24.39
C VAL A 433 8.37 29.05 23.46
N GLY A 434 8.91 28.09 22.70
CA GLY A 434 9.95 28.37 21.71
C GLY A 434 9.50 29.30 20.60
N GLY A 435 8.24 29.19 20.17
CA GLY A 435 7.66 29.99 19.10
C GLY A 435 7.47 31.45 19.52
N GLU A 436 7.11 31.71 20.78
CA GLU A 436 7.02 33.08 21.31
C GLU A 436 8.37 33.80 21.31
N PHE A 437 9.47 33.08 21.57
CA PHE A 437 10.82 33.65 21.47
C PHE A 437 11.22 34.00 20.04
N LEU A 438 10.66 33.30 19.04
CA LEU A 438 10.95 33.51 17.62
C LEU A 438 10.03 34.59 17.02
N SER A 439 8.73 34.49 17.29
CA SER A 439 7.70 35.42 16.82
C SER A 439 6.45 35.35 17.70
N THR A 440 6.23 36.39 18.49
CA THR A 440 5.03 36.57 19.32
C THR A 440 3.73 36.62 18.53
N GLN A 441 3.78 36.92 17.23
CA GLN A 441 2.59 37.02 16.39
C GLN A 441 2.26 35.72 15.64
N ARG A 442 3.19 34.77 15.54
CA ARG A 442 3.07 33.62 14.61
C ARG A 442 3.48 32.27 15.18
N TRP A 443 3.75 32.18 16.48
CA TRP A 443 4.09 30.94 17.18
C TRP A 443 3.18 29.74 16.85
N TYR A 444 1.89 29.97 16.54
CA TYR A 444 0.90 28.94 16.18
C TYR A 444 1.34 28.07 14.99
N TRP A 445 2.20 28.59 14.12
CA TRP A 445 2.73 27.89 12.95
C TRP A 445 3.76 26.82 13.29
N ALA A 446 4.53 27.02 14.38
CA ALA A 446 5.42 26.01 14.94
C ALA A 446 4.61 24.89 15.59
N VAL A 447 3.55 25.25 16.32
CA VAL A 447 2.62 24.29 16.94
C VAL A 447 1.91 23.43 15.90
N LEU A 448 1.43 24.04 14.80
CA LEU A 448 0.84 23.28 13.68
C LEU A 448 1.83 22.26 13.11
N THR A 449 3.10 22.63 12.98
CA THR A 449 4.12 21.71 12.50
C THR A 449 4.32 20.55 13.48
N CYS A 450 4.47 20.84 14.78
CA CYS A 450 4.57 19.81 15.82
C CYS A 450 3.38 18.84 15.75
N TRP A 451 2.15 19.36 15.71
CA TRP A 451 0.93 18.57 15.57
C TRP A 451 0.94 17.65 14.34
N ILE A 452 1.26 18.20 13.16
CA ILE A 452 1.20 17.46 11.90
C ILE A 452 2.20 16.31 11.88
N VAL A 453 3.39 16.50 12.47
CA VAL A 453 4.40 15.46 12.52
C VAL A 453 3.92 14.23 13.31
N PHE A 454 3.02 14.39 14.28
CA PHE A 454 2.41 13.26 15.02
C PHE A 454 1.15 12.65 14.37
N ILE A 455 0.64 13.20 13.28
CA ILE A 455 -0.52 12.61 12.58
C ILE A 455 -0.08 11.30 11.90
N ASN A 456 -0.76 10.19 12.17
CA ASN A 456 -0.48 8.89 11.54
C ASN A 456 1.00 8.45 11.67
N THR A 457 1.65 8.74 12.80
CA THR A 457 3.00 8.26 13.10
C THR A 457 2.99 7.43 14.37
N ALA A 458 3.63 6.28 14.33
CA ALA A 458 3.64 5.33 15.42
C ALA A 458 5.00 5.19 16.11
N SER A 459 6.08 5.73 15.51
CA SER A 459 7.43 5.64 16.03
C SER A 459 8.17 6.99 16.00
N THR A 460 9.20 7.13 16.85
CA THR A 460 10.08 8.31 16.87
C THR A 460 10.81 8.50 15.54
N GLY A 461 11.19 7.39 14.88
CA GLY A 461 11.81 7.43 13.55
C GLY A 461 10.87 8.01 12.48
N GLU A 462 9.59 7.63 12.47
CA GLU A 462 8.59 8.21 11.56
C GLU A 462 8.39 9.70 11.78
N ILE A 463 8.34 10.13 13.05
CA ILE A 463 8.24 11.55 13.43
C ILE A 463 9.45 12.31 12.89
N LEU A 464 10.67 11.78 13.04
CA LEU A 464 11.89 12.38 12.49
C LEU A 464 11.83 12.50 10.96
N VAL A 465 11.54 11.40 10.26
CA VAL A 465 11.48 11.37 8.78
C VAL A 465 10.40 12.33 8.28
N LYS A 466 9.24 12.37 8.94
CA LYS A 466 8.13 13.26 8.57
C LYS A 466 8.48 14.72 8.85
N GLY A 467 9.15 15.02 9.98
CA GLY A 467 9.67 16.35 10.29
C GLY A 467 10.65 16.85 9.23
N TYR A 468 11.61 16.02 8.84
CA TYR A 468 12.57 16.33 7.77
C TYR A 468 11.89 16.56 6.41
N ARG A 469 11.00 15.66 5.99
CA ARG A 469 10.24 15.82 4.74
C ARG A 469 9.41 17.11 4.73
N ARG A 470 8.84 17.48 5.89
CA ARG A 470 8.12 18.75 6.04
C ARG A 470 9.05 19.93 5.79
N LEU A 471 10.19 19.95 6.48
CA LEU A 471 11.18 21.02 6.42
C LEU A 471 11.71 21.18 5.00
N LEU A 472 12.12 20.09 4.35
CA LEU A 472 12.59 20.10 2.97
C LEU A 472 11.52 20.65 2.02
N GLY A 473 10.29 20.17 2.13
CA GLY A 473 9.17 20.67 1.33
C GLY A 473 8.90 22.15 1.59
N THR A 474 8.96 22.60 2.84
CA THR A 474 8.77 24.01 3.21
C THR A 474 9.87 24.90 2.64
N VAL A 475 11.14 24.50 2.71
CA VAL A 475 12.26 25.25 2.11
C VAL A 475 12.06 25.42 0.60
N LEU A 476 11.79 24.31 -0.10
CA LEU A 476 11.52 24.35 -1.54
C LEU A 476 10.28 25.19 -1.86
N GLY A 477 9.24 25.09 -1.03
CA GLY A 477 7.98 25.82 -1.19
C GLY A 477 8.11 27.32 -0.93
N VAL A 478 9.00 27.72 -0.02
CA VAL A 478 9.36 29.14 0.18
C VAL A 478 10.03 29.70 -1.07
N VAL A 479 11.02 28.99 -1.62
CA VAL A 479 11.71 29.41 -2.85
C VAL A 479 10.70 29.54 -4.00
N ALA A 480 9.86 28.53 -4.21
CA ALA A 480 8.82 28.58 -5.22
C ALA A 480 7.78 29.69 -4.96
N GLY A 481 7.38 29.90 -3.70
CA GLY A 481 6.46 30.97 -3.31
C GLY A 481 7.00 32.36 -3.64
N ILE A 482 8.30 32.60 -3.45
CA ILE A 482 8.98 33.86 -3.83
C ILE A 482 8.93 34.04 -5.35
N VAL A 483 9.33 33.02 -6.10
CA VAL A 483 9.35 33.07 -7.57
C VAL A 483 7.95 33.30 -8.13
N LEU A 484 6.96 32.55 -7.65
CA LEU A 484 5.57 32.66 -8.11
C LEU A 484 4.95 34.01 -7.74
N ALA A 485 5.20 34.52 -6.53
CA ALA A 485 4.73 35.85 -6.14
C ALA A 485 5.32 36.96 -7.04
N GLY A 486 6.62 36.88 -7.34
CA GLY A 486 7.28 37.82 -8.26
C GLY A 486 6.75 37.75 -9.69
N LEU A 487 6.45 36.55 -10.20
CA LEU A 487 5.91 36.34 -11.55
C LEU A 487 4.46 36.80 -11.71
N VAL A 488 3.63 36.59 -10.69
CA VAL A 488 2.20 36.93 -10.73
C VAL A 488 1.98 38.44 -10.58
N GLY A 489 2.82 39.12 -9.78
CA GLY A 489 2.71 40.55 -9.54
C GLY A 489 1.36 40.93 -8.93
N ASN A 490 0.71 41.97 -9.47
CA ASN A 490 -0.58 42.49 -8.96
C ASN A 490 -1.82 41.85 -9.60
N HIS A 491 -1.68 40.77 -10.38
CA HIS A 491 -2.80 40.13 -11.05
C HIS A 491 -3.58 39.21 -10.09
N THR A 492 -4.59 39.77 -9.41
CA THR A 492 -5.38 39.08 -8.37
C THR A 492 -6.03 37.78 -8.86
N TRP A 493 -6.61 37.79 -10.06
CA TRP A 493 -7.30 36.61 -10.63
C TRP A 493 -6.34 35.46 -10.98
N THR A 494 -5.13 35.77 -11.46
CA THR A 494 -4.13 34.74 -11.74
C THR A 494 -3.54 34.17 -10.45
N ALA A 495 -3.31 35.02 -9.43
CA ALA A 495 -2.92 34.56 -8.09
C ALA A 495 -3.96 33.60 -7.50
N PHE A 496 -5.24 33.95 -7.62
CA PHE A 496 -6.35 33.13 -7.16
C PHE A 496 -6.43 31.77 -7.89
N GLY A 497 -6.37 31.78 -9.23
CA GLY A 497 -6.36 30.55 -10.02
C GLY A 497 -5.18 29.65 -9.66
N LEU A 498 -4.00 30.23 -9.46
CA LEU A 498 -2.80 29.50 -9.07
C LEU A 498 -2.92 28.91 -7.66
N VAL A 499 -3.50 29.63 -6.69
CA VAL A 499 -3.80 29.09 -5.36
C VAL A 499 -4.68 27.84 -5.45
N LEU A 500 -5.74 27.85 -6.27
CA LEU A 500 -6.58 26.66 -6.46
C LEU A 500 -5.82 25.50 -7.09
N VAL A 501 -4.92 25.77 -8.05
CA VAL A 501 -4.04 24.75 -8.66
C VAL A 501 -3.07 24.17 -7.63
N LEU A 502 -2.47 24.99 -6.77
CA LEU A 502 -1.58 24.53 -5.71
C LEU A 502 -2.33 23.71 -4.65
N ILE A 503 -3.56 24.10 -4.30
CA ILE A 503 -4.43 23.30 -3.42
C ILE A 503 -4.74 21.94 -4.07
N PHE A 504 -5.09 21.92 -5.36
CA PHE A 504 -5.29 20.67 -6.09
C PHE A 504 -4.04 19.78 -6.00
N ALA A 505 -2.89 20.34 -6.33
CA ALA A 505 -1.61 19.64 -6.36
C ALA A 505 -1.21 19.11 -4.96
N MET A 506 -1.45 19.89 -3.90
CA MET A 506 -1.26 19.47 -2.51
C MET A 506 -2.05 18.19 -2.20
N PHE A 507 -3.35 18.17 -2.46
CA PHE A 507 -4.19 16.99 -2.14
C PHE A 507 -3.94 15.81 -3.07
N TYR A 508 -3.65 16.08 -4.35
CA TYR A 508 -3.31 15.05 -5.31
C TYR A 508 -2.01 14.31 -4.92
N THR A 509 -1.02 15.04 -4.40
CA THR A 509 0.29 14.49 -4.05
C THR A 509 0.45 14.07 -2.60
N ALA A 510 -0.53 14.34 -1.73
CA ALA A 510 -0.49 13.99 -0.31
C ALA A 510 -0.21 12.50 -0.04
N PRO A 511 -0.80 11.52 -0.76
CA PRO A 511 -0.47 10.10 -0.56
C PRO A 511 0.86 9.68 -1.22
N LEU A 512 1.38 10.46 -2.17
CA LEU A 512 2.59 10.13 -2.94
C LEU A 512 3.86 10.59 -2.25
N SER A 513 3.88 11.85 -1.82
CA SER A 513 5.07 12.47 -1.24
C SER A 513 4.65 13.57 -0.30
N TYR A 514 4.90 13.35 0.98
CA TYR A 514 4.66 14.36 2.00
C TYR A 514 5.55 15.60 1.80
N THR A 515 6.75 15.45 1.23
CA THR A 515 7.61 16.58 0.84
C THR A 515 6.91 17.47 -0.21
N LEU A 516 6.33 16.84 -1.23
CA LEU A 516 5.66 17.55 -2.32
C LEU A 516 4.35 18.20 -1.84
N MET A 517 3.61 17.52 -0.96
CA MET A 517 2.46 18.12 -0.26
C MET A 517 2.87 19.37 0.53
N SER A 518 3.93 19.27 1.36
CA SER A 518 4.43 20.40 2.16
C SER A 518 4.91 21.55 1.27
N PHE A 519 5.58 21.24 0.15
CA PHE A 519 5.98 22.19 -0.88
C PHE A 519 4.79 23.01 -1.41
N PHE A 520 3.74 22.33 -1.86
CA PHE A 520 2.56 23.01 -2.40
C PHE A 520 1.80 23.82 -1.34
N VAL A 521 1.74 23.34 -0.09
CA VAL A 521 1.18 24.10 1.04
C VAL A 521 1.93 25.41 1.24
N THR A 522 3.26 25.35 1.31
CA THR A 522 4.07 26.54 1.59
C THR A 522 4.06 27.51 0.42
N ALA A 523 4.14 27.03 -0.82
CA ALA A 523 4.02 27.87 -2.00
C ALA A 523 2.65 28.57 -2.08
N MET A 524 1.57 27.85 -1.76
CA MET A 524 0.21 28.41 -1.68
C MET A 524 0.13 29.50 -0.60
N LEU A 525 0.70 29.28 0.59
CA LEU A 525 0.74 30.30 1.64
C LEU A 525 1.50 31.56 1.21
N GLY A 526 2.60 31.41 0.47
CA GLY A 526 3.33 32.56 -0.09
C GLY A 526 2.46 33.44 -1.00
N LEU A 527 1.70 32.81 -1.91
CA LEU A 527 0.73 33.52 -2.75
C LEU A 527 -0.42 34.13 -1.94
N LEU A 528 -0.91 33.42 -0.93
CA LEU A 528 -1.95 33.93 -0.04
C LEU A 528 -1.49 35.19 0.72
N TYR A 529 -0.25 35.24 1.21
CA TYR A 529 0.30 36.44 1.84
C TYR A 529 0.46 37.61 0.88
N THR A 530 0.70 37.32 -0.40
CA THR A 530 0.72 38.34 -1.47
C THR A 530 -0.67 38.95 -1.64
N LEU A 531 -1.72 38.11 -1.70
CA LEU A 531 -3.12 38.54 -1.77
C LEU A 531 -3.57 39.31 -0.52
N LEU A 532 -3.02 38.97 0.64
CA LEU A 532 -3.31 39.65 1.92
C LEU A 532 -2.49 40.93 2.13
N HIS A 533 -1.66 41.35 1.16
CA HIS A 533 -0.75 42.49 1.27
C HIS A 533 0.16 42.46 2.52
N THR A 534 0.45 41.27 3.04
CA THR A 534 1.32 41.04 4.21
C THR A 534 2.60 40.30 3.84
N TYR A 535 2.92 40.28 2.54
CA TYR A 535 4.11 39.63 2.00
C TYR A 535 5.40 40.35 2.45
N SER A 536 6.33 39.56 2.98
CA SER A 536 7.70 39.99 3.26
C SER A 536 8.65 38.79 3.13
N MET A 537 9.88 39.01 2.68
CA MET A 537 10.92 37.96 2.65
C MET A 537 11.18 37.41 4.05
N SER A 538 11.12 38.26 5.08
CA SER A 538 11.29 37.84 6.49
C SER A 538 10.18 36.89 6.95
N VAL A 539 8.95 37.06 6.46
CA VAL A 539 7.80 36.19 6.78
C VAL A 539 7.99 34.77 6.24
N LEU A 540 8.58 34.65 5.05
CA LEU A 540 8.82 33.35 4.43
C LEU A 540 10.02 32.63 5.05
N LEU A 541 11.09 33.34 5.40
CA LEU A 541 12.21 32.76 6.15
C LEU A 541 11.78 32.31 7.54
N LEU A 542 11.00 33.13 8.25
CA LEU A 542 10.40 32.77 9.53
C LEU A 542 9.60 31.46 9.42
N ARG A 543 8.98 31.19 8.26
CA ARG A 543 8.23 29.94 8.06
C ARG A 543 9.11 28.70 8.08
N VAL A 544 10.35 28.80 7.59
CA VAL A 544 11.35 27.73 7.68
C VAL A 544 11.75 27.52 9.13
N GLU A 545 12.02 28.61 9.86
CA GLU A 545 12.41 28.57 11.27
C GLU A 545 11.31 27.98 12.16
N GLU A 546 10.06 28.41 12.00
CA GLU A 546 8.89 27.87 12.70
C GLU A 546 8.69 26.37 12.42
N THR A 547 8.94 25.96 11.17
CA THR A 547 8.81 24.55 10.77
C THR A 547 9.93 23.71 11.37
N ALA A 548 11.16 24.22 11.38
CA ALA A 548 12.29 23.56 12.01
C ALA A 548 12.07 23.42 13.53
N LEU A 549 11.64 24.50 14.19
CA LEU A 549 11.33 24.52 15.62
C LEU A 549 10.23 23.52 15.97
N GLY A 550 9.09 23.56 15.26
CA GLY A 550 7.99 22.62 15.51
C GLY A 550 8.38 21.16 15.31
N ALA A 551 9.19 20.86 14.29
CA ALA A 551 9.71 19.52 14.06
C ALA A 551 10.66 19.08 15.18
N ALA A 552 11.57 19.97 15.62
CA ALA A 552 12.48 19.71 16.73
C ALA A 552 11.73 19.46 18.04
N CYS A 553 10.77 20.31 18.41
CA CYS A 553 9.93 20.12 19.60
C CYS A 553 9.17 18.78 19.56
N GLY A 554 8.64 18.39 18.40
CA GLY A 554 7.97 17.11 18.23
C GLY A 554 8.90 15.90 18.40
N ILE A 555 10.11 15.98 17.84
CA ILE A 555 11.14 14.94 17.99
C ILE A 555 11.59 14.83 19.46
N VAL A 556 11.83 15.96 20.13
CA VAL A 556 12.21 16.00 21.55
C VAL A 556 11.11 15.38 22.41
N ALA A 557 9.84 15.73 22.17
CA ALA A 557 8.72 15.13 22.89
C ALA A 557 8.61 13.62 22.64
N ALA A 558 8.78 13.16 21.39
CA ALA A 558 8.75 11.74 21.07
C ALA A 558 9.93 10.95 21.66
N ALA A 559 11.10 11.57 21.79
CA ALA A 559 12.29 10.95 22.34
C ALA A 559 12.33 10.92 23.87
N LEU A 560 11.75 11.93 24.54
CA LEU A 560 11.84 12.08 26.00
C LEU A 560 10.55 11.71 26.74
N VAL A 561 9.39 11.86 26.12
CA VAL A 561 8.09 11.64 26.77
C VAL A 561 7.52 10.30 26.32
N LEU A 562 7.55 9.30 27.20
CA LEU A 562 7.06 7.93 26.92
C LEU A 562 7.64 7.34 25.62
N PRO A 563 8.98 7.22 25.48
CA PRO A 563 9.62 6.79 24.25
C PRO A 563 9.22 5.36 23.87
N ILE A 564 8.91 5.15 22.59
CA ILE A 564 8.79 3.81 22.00
C ILE A 564 10.12 3.54 21.31
N ARG A 565 10.86 2.54 21.80
CA ARG A 565 12.03 2.03 21.05
C ARG A 565 11.49 1.33 19.81
N THR A 566 11.81 1.88 18.62
CA THR A 566 11.42 1.32 17.31
C THR A 566 11.74 -0.18 17.23
N ASP A 567 12.87 -0.58 17.81
CA ASP A 567 13.36 -1.96 17.82
C ASP A 567 12.36 -2.94 18.46
N ARG A 568 11.63 -2.56 19.53
CA ARG A 568 10.70 -3.48 20.21
C ARG A 568 9.47 -3.83 19.39
N ARG A 569 8.83 -2.82 18.76
CA ARG A 569 7.63 -3.05 17.92
C ARG A 569 7.99 -3.80 16.65
N THR A 570 9.15 -3.50 16.06
CA THR A 570 9.63 -4.22 14.88
C THR A 570 9.96 -5.68 15.24
N ASN A 571 10.55 -5.94 16.40
CA ASN A 571 10.79 -7.31 16.88
C ASN A 571 9.48 -8.05 17.17
N GLU A 572 8.48 -7.40 17.79
CA GLU A 572 7.15 -7.98 18.01
C GLU A 572 6.51 -8.40 16.66
N LEU A 573 6.49 -7.50 15.67
CA LEU A 573 5.96 -7.81 14.33
C LEU A 573 6.79 -8.88 13.59
N LEU A 574 8.11 -8.87 13.77
CA LEU A 574 9.00 -9.89 13.19
C LEU A 574 8.73 -11.26 13.82
N GLY A 575 8.54 -11.31 15.13
CA GLY A 575 8.12 -12.52 15.85
C GLY A 575 6.80 -13.06 15.32
N THR A 576 5.78 -12.22 15.15
CA THR A 576 4.50 -12.61 14.54
C THR A 576 4.67 -13.16 13.12
N VAL A 577 5.51 -12.55 12.27
CA VAL A 577 5.76 -13.08 10.92
C VAL A 577 6.42 -14.47 10.98
N LEU A 578 7.38 -14.67 11.88
CA LEU A 578 8.06 -15.95 12.04
C LEU A 578 7.11 -17.03 12.58
N GLU A 579 6.24 -16.68 13.53
CA GLU A 579 5.18 -17.56 14.05
C GLU A 579 4.22 -17.99 12.92
N ARG A 580 3.68 -17.04 12.15
CA ARG A 580 2.80 -17.37 11.01
C ARG A 580 3.52 -18.16 9.92
N LEU A 581 4.82 -17.93 9.74
CA LEU A 581 5.62 -18.70 8.80
C LEU A 581 5.75 -20.16 9.25
N THR A 582 5.90 -20.39 10.56
CA THR A 582 5.87 -21.73 11.16
C THR A 582 4.53 -22.41 10.93
N ASP A 583 3.42 -21.75 11.28
CA ASP A 583 2.05 -22.29 11.14
C ASP A 583 1.79 -22.80 9.72
N VAL A 584 2.09 -21.97 8.71
CA VAL A 584 1.87 -22.30 7.29
C VAL A 584 2.76 -23.44 6.84
N THR A 585 4.04 -23.43 7.25
CA THR A 585 5.02 -24.43 6.82
C THR A 585 4.71 -25.80 7.42
N GLU A 586 4.38 -25.84 8.71
CA GLU A 586 4.01 -27.06 9.42
C GLU A 586 2.70 -27.62 8.88
N GLY A 587 1.65 -26.80 8.78
CA GLY A 587 0.35 -27.21 8.25
C GLY A 587 0.44 -27.75 6.82
N ALA A 588 1.17 -27.06 5.93
CA ALA A 588 1.31 -27.51 4.54
C ALA A 588 2.01 -28.86 4.42
N VAL A 589 3.03 -29.10 5.25
CA VAL A 589 3.78 -30.35 5.22
C VAL A 589 3.01 -31.48 5.87
N ASP A 590 2.29 -31.23 6.97
CA ASP A 590 1.49 -32.23 7.64
C ASP A 590 0.39 -32.74 6.71
N GLN A 591 -0.31 -31.85 6.02
CA GLN A 591 -1.31 -32.21 5.02
C GLN A 591 -0.69 -32.99 3.84
N LEU A 592 0.45 -32.53 3.28
CA LEU A 592 1.21 -33.28 2.26
C LEU A 592 1.71 -34.65 2.75
N SER A 593 1.89 -34.80 4.06
CA SER A 593 2.33 -36.02 4.72
C SER A 593 1.19 -36.98 5.07
N GLY A 594 -0.06 -36.66 4.69
CA GLY A 594 -1.25 -37.45 4.96
C GLY A 594 -1.98 -37.09 6.27
N GLY A 595 -1.67 -35.93 6.86
CA GLY A 595 -2.41 -35.34 7.97
C GLY A 595 -3.80 -34.84 7.56
N PRO A 596 -4.62 -34.39 8.54
CA PRO A 596 -5.94 -33.84 8.25
C PRO A 596 -5.83 -32.61 7.33
N ALA A 597 -6.80 -32.43 6.45
CA ALA A 597 -6.89 -31.22 5.65
C ALA A 597 -7.16 -30.02 6.57
N ALA A 598 -6.31 -29.00 6.48
CA ALA A 598 -6.43 -27.73 7.18
C ALA A 598 -6.66 -26.60 6.17
N ASP A 599 -7.15 -25.45 6.65
CA ASP A 599 -7.25 -24.25 5.82
C ASP A 599 -5.87 -23.57 5.71
N LEU A 600 -5.10 -24.04 4.73
CA LEU A 600 -3.72 -23.60 4.53
C LEU A 600 -3.63 -22.26 3.80
N LEU A 601 -4.67 -21.89 3.06
CA LEU A 601 -4.73 -20.58 2.43
C LEU A 601 -5.05 -19.46 3.41
N ASP A 602 -5.91 -19.69 4.41
CA ASP A 602 -6.15 -18.68 5.44
C ASP A 602 -4.92 -18.45 6.32
N THR A 603 -4.21 -19.50 6.72
CA THR A 603 -2.92 -19.36 7.42
C THR A 603 -1.87 -18.65 6.55
N ALA A 604 -1.79 -18.97 5.25
CA ALA A 604 -0.90 -18.26 4.32
C ALA A 604 -1.27 -16.77 4.16
N ARG A 605 -2.56 -16.44 4.26
CA ARG A 605 -3.07 -15.07 4.25
C ARG A 605 -2.70 -14.31 5.53
N GLU A 606 -2.79 -14.95 6.69
CA GLU A 606 -2.35 -14.36 7.97
C GLU A 606 -0.85 -14.04 7.95
N LEU A 607 -0.02 -14.91 7.35
CA LEU A 607 1.40 -14.65 7.12
C LEU A 607 1.62 -13.41 6.24
N ASP A 608 0.87 -13.27 5.14
CA ASP A 608 0.99 -12.12 4.24
C ASP A 608 0.56 -10.81 4.90
N GLN A 609 -0.47 -10.86 5.73
CA GLN A 609 -0.91 -9.70 6.52
C GLN A 609 0.17 -9.29 7.54
N ALA A 610 0.71 -10.24 8.30
CA ALA A 610 1.79 -9.99 9.25
C ALA A 610 3.03 -9.41 8.54
N LEU A 611 3.39 -9.94 7.37
CA LEU A 611 4.51 -9.44 6.57
C LEU A 611 4.24 -8.03 6.03
N GLY A 612 3.00 -7.73 5.63
CA GLY A 612 2.55 -6.40 5.24
C GLY A 612 2.70 -5.38 6.38
N ASP A 613 2.30 -5.76 7.59
CA ASP A 613 2.40 -4.93 8.79
C ASP A 613 3.85 -4.68 9.19
N LEU A 614 4.70 -5.72 9.14
CA LEU A 614 6.15 -5.58 9.33
C LEU A 614 6.77 -4.65 8.28
N ARG A 615 6.44 -4.82 6.99
CA ARG A 615 6.93 -3.97 5.90
C ARG A 615 6.55 -2.51 6.13
N ALA A 616 5.30 -2.25 6.54
CA ALA A 616 4.83 -0.92 6.87
C ALA A 616 5.60 -0.30 8.05
N ALA A 617 5.88 -1.09 9.09
CA ALA A 617 6.63 -0.66 10.26
C ALA A 617 8.13 -0.43 9.99
N VAL A 618 8.73 -1.19 9.07
CA VAL A 618 10.15 -1.13 8.71
C VAL A 618 10.45 -0.10 7.61
N GLN A 619 9.43 0.36 6.88
CA GLN A 619 9.51 1.40 5.84
C GLN A 619 10.32 2.67 6.26
N PRO A 620 10.20 3.21 7.49
CA PRO A 620 10.96 4.37 7.92
C PRO A 620 12.46 4.08 8.05
N LEU A 621 12.83 2.85 8.41
CA LEU A 621 14.22 2.40 8.56
C LEU A 621 14.89 2.13 7.21
N THR A 622 14.12 1.68 6.21
CA THR A 622 14.63 1.36 4.86
C THR A 622 14.73 2.60 3.95
N HIS A 623 14.36 3.78 4.44
CA HIS A 623 14.38 5.02 3.68
C HIS A 623 15.82 5.46 3.31
N PRO A 624 16.07 5.97 2.08
CA PRO A 624 17.42 6.35 1.61
C PRO A 624 18.13 7.41 2.47
N ILE A 625 17.36 8.20 3.22
CA ILE A 625 17.84 9.34 4.02
C ILE A 625 18.15 8.92 5.47
N THR A 626 17.82 7.68 5.87
CA THR A 626 18.15 7.20 7.21
C THR A 626 19.67 7.23 7.40
N PRO A 627 20.20 7.93 8.42
CA PRO A 627 21.65 8.11 8.60
C PRO A 627 22.39 6.80 8.88
N LEU A 628 21.66 5.74 9.25
CA LEU A 628 22.17 4.42 9.57
C LEU A 628 22.11 3.47 8.36
N ARG A 629 23.02 3.66 7.40
CA ARG A 629 23.09 2.85 6.16
C ARG A 629 23.18 1.34 6.40
N SER A 630 23.89 0.93 7.46
CA SER A 630 24.01 -0.49 7.84
C SER A 630 22.64 -1.07 8.22
N ARG A 631 21.90 -0.42 9.14
CA ARG A 631 20.55 -0.84 9.55
C ARG A 631 19.56 -0.86 8.40
N ARG A 632 19.66 0.10 7.47
CA ARG A 632 18.84 0.15 6.25
C ARG A 632 19.03 -1.11 5.39
N ASN A 633 20.27 -1.47 5.09
CA ASN A 633 20.59 -2.63 4.26
C ASN A 633 20.18 -3.93 4.94
N THR A 634 20.42 -4.06 6.26
CA THR A 634 19.97 -5.22 7.05
C THR A 634 18.45 -5.36 7.00
N ALA A 635 17.70 -4.28 7.23
CA ALA A 635 16.25 -4.29 7.20
C ALA A 635 15.67 -4.65 5.81
N GLN A 636 16.25 -4.12 4.73
CA GLN A 636 15.87 -4.48 3.36
C GLN A 636 16.15 -5.96 3.06
N TYR A 637 17.29 -6.47 3.52
CA TYR A 637 17.69 -7.86 3.33
C TYR A 637 16.80 -8.83 4.11
N VAL A 638 16.49 -8.52 5.38
CA VAL A 638 15.58 -9.31 6.22
C VAL A 638 14.17 -9.36 5.61
N VAL A 639 13.61 -8.22 5.20
CA VAL A 639 12.27 -8.19 4.57
C VAL A 639 12.26 -8.99 3.27
N ALA A 640 13.29 -8.89 2.43
CA ALA A 640 13.37 -9.66 1.18
C ALA A 640 13.47 -11.18 1.43
N LEU A 641 14.23 -11.60 2.45
CA LEU A 641 14.30 -13.01 2.85
C LEU A 641 12.95 -13.50 3.39
N LEU A 642 12.25 -12.71 4.20
CA LEU A 642 10.91 -13.06 4.69
C LEU A 642 9.87 -13.11 3.56
N GLU A 643 9.93 -12.21 2.58
CA GLU A 643 9.11 -12.28 1.36
C GLU A 643 9.37 -13.56 0.58
N THR A 644 10.64 -13.96 0.49
CA THR A 644 11.05 -15.23 -0.15
C THR A 644 10.51 -16.43 0.64
N CYS A 645 10.65 -16.43 1.97
CA CYS A 645 10.08 -17.45 2.84
C CYS A 645 8.56 -17.56 2.66
N ALA A 646 7.84 -16.43 2.71
CA ALA A 646 6.40 -16.38 2.55
C ALA A 646 5.96 -16.89 1.16
N TYR A 647 6.69 -16.56 0.10
CA TYR A 647 6.43 -17.10 -1.24
C TYR A 647 6.53 -18.63 -1.28
N HIS A 648 7.59 -19.19 -0.70
CA HIS A 648 7.80 -20.65 -0.70
C HIS A 648 6.82 -21.36 0.22
N ALA A 649 6.51 -20.81 1.40
CA ALA A 649 5.49 -21.32 2.30
C ALA A 649 4.10 -21.32 1.65
N ARG A 650 3.70 -20.21 1.01
CA ARG A 650 2.43 -20.12 0.26
C ARG A 650 2.37 -21.10 -0.91
N SER A 651 3.48 -21.28 -1.62
CA SER A 651 3.56 -22.25 -2.72
C SER A 651 3.42 -23.69 -2.23
N LEU A 652 3.91 -23.99 -1.02
CA LEU A 652 3.72 -25.28 -0.37
C LEU A 652 2.27 -25.47 0.06
N ALA A 653 1.68 -24.48 0.73
CA ALA A 653 0.26 -24.47 1.13
C ALA A 653 -0.67 -24.71 -0.07
N ALA A 654 -0.48 -23.95 -1.16
CA ALA A 654 -1.27 -24.13 -2.38
C ALA A 654 -1.09 -25.51 -3.03
N THR A 655 0.11 -26.10 -2.93
CA THR A 655 0.35 -27.46 -3.45
C THR A 655 -0.29 -28.53 -2.56
N ALA A 656 -0.32 -28.30 -1.24
CA ALA A 656 -0.93 -29.17 -0.25
C ALA A 656 -2.45 -29.23 -0.36
N GLU A 657 -3.10 -28.11 -0.66
CA GLU A 657 -4.55 -28.07 -0.90
C GLU A 657 -4.96 -28.79 -2.19
N LEU A 658 -4.19 -28.62 -3.26
CA LEU A 658 -4.49 -29.26 -4.56
C LEU A 658 -4.32 -30.79 -4.53
N LEU A 659 -3.63 -31.34 -3.52
CA LEU A 659 -3.30 -32.75 -3.42
C LEU A 659 -3.55 -33.28 -2.00
N PRO A 660 -4.82 -33.37 -1.55
CA PRO A 660 -5.15 -33.73 -0.17
C PRO A 660 -4.60 -35.11 0.26
N THR A 661 -4.30 -36.01 -0.69
CA THR A 661 -3.79 -37.36 -0.41
C THR A 661 -3.01 -37.94 -1.60
N HIS A 662 -1.78 -37.46 -1.88
CA HIS A 662 -0.92 -38.14 -2.86
C HIS A 662 -0.03 -39.21 -2.17
N PRO A 663 -0.21 -40.51 -2.44
CA PRO A 663 0.46 -41.61 -1.70
C PRO A 663 1.99 -41.64 -1.83
N SER A 664 2.57 -40.90 -2.78
CA SER A 664 4.01 -40.82 -3.01
C SER A 664 4.75 -39.79 -2.12
N ILE A 665 4.04 -38.84 -1.50
CA ILE A 665 4.64 -37.80 -0.63
C ILE A 665 4.55 -38.21 0.85
N ALA A 666 3.45 -38.85 1.24
CA ALA A 666 3.13 -39.23 2.62
C ALA A 666 4.13 -40.18 3.32
N ALA A 667 5.02 -40.83 2.56
CA ALA A 667 5.85 -41.92 3.04
C ALA A 667 7.34 -41.61 3.26
N ASP A 668 7.85 -40.42 2.92
CA ASP A 668 9.30 -40.14 3.05
C ASP A 668 9.67 -39.55 4.43
N PRO A 669 10.37 -40.30 5.31
CA PRO A 669 10.77 -39.82 6.63
C PRO A 669 11.76 -38.64 6.57
N ARG A 670 12.48 -38.48 5.45
CA ARG A 670 13.47 -37.42 5.26
C ARG A 670 12.82 -36.06 5.02
N LEU A 671 11.63 -36.02 4.39
CA LEU A 671 10.82 -34.81 4.22
C LEU A 671 10.39 -34.26 5.58
N ARG A 672 9.83 -35.12 6.45
CA ARG A 672 9.46 -34.74 7.83
C ARG A 672 10.66 -34.30 8.67
N GLY A 673 11.86 -34.82 8.39
CA GLY A 673 13.10 -34.40 9.05
C GLY A 673 13.59 -33.02 8.58
N ALA A 674 13.53 -32.76 7.28
CA ALA A 674 13.88 -31.46 6.71
C ALA A 674 12.97 -30.35 7.23
N VAL A 675 11.66 -30.58 7.27
CA VAL A 675 10.66 -29.60 7.73
C VAL A 675 10.80 -29.32 9.21
N ARG A 676 10.93 -30.36 10.05
CA ARG A 676 11.19 -30.17 11.49
C ARG A 676 12.47 -29.36 11.73
N ARG A 677 13.50 -29.51 10.90
CA ARG A 677 14.70 -28.68 10.98
C ARG A 677 14.38 -27.23 10.62
N THR A 678 13.69 -26.99 9.52
CA THR A 678 13.31 -25.63 9.08
C THR A 678 12.41 -24.94 10.11
N VAL A 679 11.37 -25.60 10.61
CA VAL A 679 10.49 -25.09 11.68
C VAL A 679 11.30 -24.75 12.94
N ARG A 680 12.12 -25.67 13.43
CA ARG A 680 12.99 -25.41 14.59
C ARG A 680 13.96 -24.25 14.35
N ASN A 681 14.47 -24.08 13.12
CA ASN A 681 15.31 -22.94 12.77
C ASN A 681 14.50 -21.63 12.81
N ILE A 682 13.24 -21.62 12.35
CA ILE A 682 12.34 -20.46 12.45
C ILE A 682 12.05 -20.13 13.92
N GLU A 683 11.71 -21.13 14.73
CA GLU A 683 11.47 -20.99 16.18
C GLU A 683 12.72 -20.49 16.92
N ALA A 684 13.91 -20.99 16.58
CA ALA A 684 15.18 -20.55 17.16
C ALA A 684 15.47 -19.07 16.84
N ILE A 685 15.13 -18.63 15.63
CA ILE A 685 15.23 -17.21 15.23
C ILE A 685 14.17 -16.39 15.96
N ALA A 686 12.93 -16.87 16.06
CA ALA A 686 11.85 -16.18 16.77
C ALA A 686 12.19 -15.96 18.25
N ALA A 687 12.69 -17.00 18.93
CA ALA A 687 13.12 -16.92 20.32
C ALA A 687 14.26 -15.90 20.52
N HIS A 688 15.22 -15.83 19.58
CA HIS A 688 16.30 -14.84 19.63
C HIS A 688 15.82 -13.40 19.38
N VAL A 689 14.78 -13.22 18.56
CA VAL A 689 14.17 -11.90 18.30
C VAL A 689 13.37 -11.41 19.52
N GLU A 690 12.75 -12.32 20.27
CA GLU A 690 12.04 -12.01 21.51
C GLU A 690 12.99 -11.72 22.68
N ASP A 691 14.09 -12.49 22.80
CA ASP A 691 15.11 -12.33 23.84
C ASP A 691 16.53 -12.55 23.26
N GLU A 692 17.27 -11.45 23.08
CA GLU A 692 18.64 -11.44 22.52
C GLU A 692 19.64 -12.24 23.37
N ASP A 693 19.36 -12.46 24.67
CA ASP A 693 20.24 -13.23 25.57
C ASP A 693 20.07 -14.76 25.40
N THR A 694 19.08 -15.19 24.61
CA THR A 694 18.84 -16.61 24.33
C THR A 694 19.91 -17.15 23.38
N VAL A 695 20.75 -18.07 23.86
CA VAL A 695 21.75 -18.76 23.04
C VAL A 695 21.05 -19.84 22.21
N THR A 696 20.58 -19.46 21.02
CA THR A 696 20.02 -20.37 20.02
C THR A 696 20.94 -20.51 18.82
N GLU A 697 20.94 -21.69 18.19
CA GLU A 697 21.75 -21.99 17.01
C GLU A 697 20.83 -22.49 15.88
N VAL A 698 21.06 -22.00 14.66
CA VAL A 698 20.41 -22.48 13.45
C VAL A 698 21.22 -23.64 12.87
N GLU A 699 20.57 -24.75 12.58
CA GLU A 699 21.21 -25.95 12.05
C GLU A 699 21.15 -26.02 10.52
N THR A 700 22.33 -26.23 9.92
CA THR A 700 22.45 -26.54 8.48
C THR A 700 22.55 -28.06 8.29
N GLY A 701 21.68 -28.63 7.47
CA GLY A 701 21.60 -30.07 7.19
C GLY A 701 22.17 -30.45 5.82
N PRO A 702 22.25 -31.75 5.49
CA PRO A 702 22.55 -32.20 4.12
C PRO A 702 21.53 -31.59 3.15
N SER A 703 22.03 -31.06 2.03
CA SER A 703 21.22 -30.35 1.04
C SER A 703 20.06 -31.22 0.58
N ILE A 704 18.84 -30.67 0.60
CA ILE A 704 17.65 -31.32 0.07
C ILE A 704 17.83 -31.63 -1.43
N ALA A 705 18.71 -30.92 -2.15
CA ALA A 705 19.16 -31.27 -3.49
C ALA A 705 19.80 -32.66 -3.61
N SER A 706 20.44 -33.22 -2.57
CA SER A 706 20.95 -34.59 -2.62
C SER A 706 19.83 -35.63 -2.62
N LEU A 707 18.60 -35.25 -2.24
CA LEU A 707 17.38 -36.06 -2.40
C LEU A 707 16.79 -35.92 -3.82
N LEU A 708 17.13 -34.85 -4.53
CA LEU A 708 16.69 -34.57 -5.91
C LEU A 708 17.64 -35.17 -6.97
N GLU A 709 18.78 -35.73 -6.58
CA GLU A 709 19.71 -36.38 -7.52
C GLU A 709 19.03 -37.58 -8.21
N PRO A 710 19.06 -37.64 -9.56
CA PRO A 710 18.53 -38.78 -10.29
C PRO A 710 19.29 -40.05 -9.92
N ASP A 711 18.63 -41.21 -9.93
CA ASP A 711 19.34 -42.49 -9.75
C ASP A 711 20.38 -42.67 -10.88
N ALA A 712 21.32 -43.60 -10.73
CA ALA A 712 22.42 -43.84 -11.68
C ALA A 712 21.99 -44.07 -13.17
N ALA A 713 20.69 -44.24 -13.43
CA ALA A 713 20.07 -44.38 -14.74
C ALA A 713 19.49 -43.06 -15.33
N GLY A 714 19.62 -41.91 -14.67
CA GLY A 714 19.15 -40.61 -15.16
C GLY A 714 17.63 -40.37 -15.06
N THR A 715 16.88 -41.28 -14.45
CA THR A 715 15.45 -41.13 -14.17
C THR A 715 15.21 -40.32 -12.89
N PRO A 716 14.30 -39.32 -12.88
CA PRO A 716 13.93 -38.61 -11.67
C PRO A 716 13.41 -39.59 -10.61
N ARG A 717 14.02 -39.58 -9.43
CA ARG A 717 13.69 -40.52 -8.33
C ARG A 717 12.28 -40.31 -7.77
N TYR A 718 11.74 -39.10 -7.94
CA TYR A 718 10.40 -38.71 -7.52
C TYR A 718 9.61 -38.13 -8.70
N GLY A 719 8.27 -38.18 -8.64
CA GLY A 719 7.40 -37.54 -9.61
C GLY A 719 7.57 -36.01 -9.64
N ARG A 720 7.18 -35.35 -10.75
CA ARG A 720 7.35 -33.91 -10.98
C ARG A 720 6.81 -33.03 -9.86
N ILE A 721 5.70 -33.46 -9.25
CA ILE A 721 5.01 -32.78 -8.14
C ILE A 721 5.84 -32.84 -6.86
N THR A 722 6.29 -34.04 -6.45
CA THR A 722 7.14 -34.23 -5.27
C THR A 722 8.48 -33.49 -5.41
N GLY A 723 9.06 -33.48 -6.62
CA GLY A 723 10.24 -32.67 -6.91
C GLY A 723 9.99 -31.16 -6.86
N ARG A 724 8.75 -30.70 -7.06
CA ARG A 724 8.37 -29.28 -6.89
C ARG A 724 8.24 -28.92 -5.40
N VAL A 725 7.57 -29.76 -4.60
CA VAL A 725 7.45 -29.59 -3.14
C VAL A 725 8.82 -29.53 -2.46
N LEU A 726 9.69 -30.50 -2.75
CA LEU A 726 11.05 -30.57 -2.20
C LEU A 726 11.87 -29.31 -2.52
N ARG A 727 11.69 -28.73 -3.72
CA ARG A 727 12.36 -27.47 -4.10
C ARG A 727 11.84 -26.27 -3.33
N HIS A 728 10.54 -26.16 -3.11
CA HIS A 728 10.00 -25.05 -2.30
C HIS A 728 10.49 -25.15 -0.85
N LEU A 729 10.56 -26.36 -0.30
CA LEU A 729 11.14 -26.60 1.03
C LEU A 729 12.63 -26.28 1.10
N GLU A 730 13.41 -26.66 0.09
CA GLU A 730 14.83 -26.31 0.01
C GLU A 730 15.05 -24.81 0.02
N ARG A 731 14.31 -24.07 -0.83
CA ARG A 731 14.42 -22.61 -0.88
C ARG A 731 13.93 -21.93 0.39
N LEU A 732 12.89 -22.47 1.01
CA LEU A 732 12.43 -21.99 2.31
C LEU A 732 13.53 -22.18 3.37
N ASP A 733 14.15 -23.35 3.44
CA ASP A 733 15.24 -23.62 4.39
C ASP A 733 16.46 -22.72 4.14
N GLU A 734 16.87 -22.53 2.88
CA GLU A 734 17.95 -21.60 2.51
C GLU A 734 17.64 -20.16 2.93
N ALA A 735 16.41 -19.70 2.70
CA ALA A 735 15.99 -18.35 3.06
C ALA A 735 15.93 -18.15 4.59
N VAL A 736 15.44 -19.14 5.33
CA VAL A 736 15.42 -19.15 6.81
C VAL A 736 16.85 -19.14 7.38
N VAL A 737 17.75 -19.98 6.85
CA VAL A 737 19.17 -19.94 7.25
C VAL A 737 19.80 -18.59 6.89
N GLY A 738 19.41 -18.00 5.76
CA GLY A 738 19.81 -16.66 5.34
C GLY A 738 19.43 -15.56 6.34
N LEU A 739 18.36 -15.73 7.12
CA LEU A 739 17.93 -14.79 8.16
C LEU A 739 18.83 -14.79 9.40
N ALA A 740 19.57 -15.87 9.66
CA ALA A 740 20.41 -16.00 10.85
C ALA A 740 21.50 -14.91 10.91
N ARG A 741 22.20 -14.70 9.78
CA ARG A 741 23.30 -13.72 9.68
C ARG A 741 22.88 -12.26 9.92
N PRO A 742 21.83 -11.71 9.27
CA PRO A 742 21.39 -10.34 9.52
C PRO A 742 20.76 -10.15 10.91
N LEU A 743 20.22 -11.21 11.52
CA LEU A 743 19.61 -11.17 12.86
C LEU A 743 20.58 -11.51 14.00
N GLY A 744 21.84 -11.86 13.70
CA GLY A 744 22.86 -12.14 14.71
C GLY A 744 22.82 -13.54 15.32
N VAL A 745 22.00 -14.45 14.78
CA VAL A 745 21.86 -15.83 15.26
C VAL A 745 23.03 -16.68 14.78
N ALA A 746 23.61 -17.50 15.66
CA ALA A 746 24.73 -18.37 15.34
C ALA A 746 24.30 -19.52 14.42
N VAL A 747 25.11 -19.83 13.40
CA VAL A 747 24.86 -20.96 12.47
C VAL A 747 25.80 -22.10 12.79
N ARG A 748 25.25 -23.25 13.18
CA ARG A 748 26.03 -24.46 13.42
C ARG A 748 26.29 -25.17 12.09
N THR A 749 27.55 -25.25 11.69
CA THR A 749 27.98 -26.01 10.51
C THR A 749 28.11 -27.49 10.90
N PRO A 750 27.56 -28.45 10.13
CA PRO A 750 27.66 -29.86 10.48
C PRO A 750 29.14 -30.29 10.54
N GLN A 751 29.52 -30.99 11.61
CA GLN A 751 30.82 -31.66 11.67
C GLN A 751 30.85 -32.71 10.54
N ARG A 752 31.84 -32.57 9.65
CA ARG A 752 32.07 -33.47 8.51
C ARG A 752 32.32 -34.91 8.92
#